data_AF-A0A2Z2HNP0-F1
#
_entry.id   AF-A0A2Z2HNP0-F1
#
_cell.length_a   1.000
_cell.length_b   1.000
_cell.length_c   1.000
_cell.angle_alpha   90.00
_cell.angle_beta   90.00
_cell.angle_gamma   90.00
#
_symmetry.space_group_name_H-M   'P 1'
#
loop_
_entity.id
_entity.type
_entity.pdbx_description
1 polymer ?
#
loop_
_entity_poly.entity_id
_entity_poly.type
_entity_poly.pdbx_seq_one_letter_code
_entity_poly.pdbx_strand_id
1 'polypeptide(L)'
;MTAESAGDTGTDDGDSVVYDLDPDCTTDDLERGQPYLAEINGIVDYGVFVDLSDDVSGLVHESVLEGTFRVGDELVVELEAVRDNGDLAFEPAEIDVDDEYDVESISHEYSLTGTNRLKSNVGDQIHLEGEVVQVKQTAGPTIFHIADEHGVVPCAAFEEAGVRAYPGTDVGDVVRVTGTPEHREETLQIEVDGLSTLEGETAEEARERIQQAIDERAEPHDVEPLIDWPAFEKLRPSLREVAKLLRRTVLEGRPIRVRHHADGDGMCAAVPVQIALERFIEEVHEDDHAPRHLVRRLPAKAPFYEMEDATRDLNFALEDREKHGQQLPLLLMLDNGSTEEDVPAYETLAHYDIPIAVVDHHHPDPDAVEDLLDAHVNPYLHDEDYRITTGMLCVELARMIYPDLTDELRHVPAVAGLSDRSKADAMDDYLELAAEEGFDEERLQDVSEALDYAAFWLRYNSGDQLIQELLRIDADDDERHEELVAFLAERSREEVDDQLEAAMAHLEHEDLDNGAHLYRIDVENYAHRFTYPAPGKTTGEIHDRKIEDTGDPVITVGYGPDFAVLRSDGVRLDIPRMVSELEEEIPGGGVSGGGHLVVGSIKFVKGKREEVIDALVEKMADAEIDEALSSAAPIDDD
;
A
#
# COMPACT_ATOMS: atom_id res chain seq x y z
N MET A 1 -32.41 -69.64 38.66
CA MET A 1 -33.87 -69.88 38.69
C MET A 1 -34.52 -68.62 38.14
N THR A 2 -35.30 -68.80 37.07
CA THR A 2 -36.51 -68.03 36.66
C THR A 2 -36.41 -66.49 36.62
N ALA A 3 -36.39 -65.81 35.45
CA ALA A 3 -37.36 -65.71 34.33
C ALA A 3 -38.32 -64.50 34.46
N GLU A 4 -38.63 -63.93 33.28
CA GLU A 4 -39.62 -62.87 32.93
C GLU A 4 -39.14 -61.41 33.06
N SER A 5 -39.47 -60.46 32.16
CA SER A 5 -40.11 -60.44 30.83
C SER A 5 -40.11 -58.97 30.33
N ALA A 6 -39.91 -58.79 29.03
CA ALA A 6 -40.32 -57.70 28.11
C ALA A 6 -40.83 -56.33 28.65
N GLY A 7 -40.18 -55.26 28.19
CA GLY A 7 -40.80 -53.99 27.75
C GLY A 7 -40.16 -53.68 26.39
N ASP A 8 -40.87 -53.87 25.29
CA ASP A 8 -41.70 -52.87 24.62
C ASP A 8 -40.87 -51.61 24.27
N THR A 9 -40.24 -51.66 23.10
CA THR A 9 -39.61 -50.52 22.45
C THR A 9 -40.73 -49.62 21.94
N GLY A 10 -40.92 -48.45 22.58
CA GLY A 10 -41.67 -47.33 22.00
C GLY A 10 -41.09 -47.05 20.61
N THR A 11 -41.90 -47.05 19.54
CA THR A 11 -42.59 -45.85 19.03
C THR A 11 -41.69 -44.62 19.16
N ASP A 12 -40.79 -44.53 18.21
CA ASP A 12 -40.04 -43.33 17.85
C ASP A 12 -41.05 -42.42 17.13
N ASP A 13 -41.59 -41.44 17.85
CA ASP A 13 -42.26 -40.28 17.24
C ASP A 13 -41.14 -39.34 16.77
N GLY A 14 -40.39 -39.77 15.74
CA GLY A 14 -39.37 -38.95 15.08
C GLY A 14 -40.03 -38.23 13.91
N ASP A 15 -39.97 -36.90 13.91
CA ASP A 15 -40.33 -36.10 12.73
C ASP A 15 -39.55 -36.66 11.52
N SER A 16 -40.27 -37.01 10.46
CA SER A 16 -39.65 -37.52 9.23
C SER A 16 -38.77 -36.42 8.64
N VAL A 17 -37.56 -36.74 8.17
CA VAL A 17 -36.66 -35.78 7.52
C VAL A 17 -36.65 -36.05 6.03
N VAL A 18 -36.81 -35.01 5.21
CA VAL A 18 -36.65 -35.02 3.74
C VAL A 18 -35.47 -34.16 3.36
N TYR A 19 -34.61 -34.67 2.49
CA TYR A 19 -33.41 -33.95 2.07
C TYR A 19 -33.64 -33.13 0.81
N ASP A 20 -33.23 -31.88 0.82
CA ASP A 20 -33.25 -31.00 -0.36
C ASP A 20 -31.81 -30.83 -0.86
N LEU A 21 -31.55 -31.18 -2.12
CA LEU A 21 -30.19 -31.10 -2.66
C LEU A 21 -29.94 -29.70 -3.21
N ASP A 22 -28.82 -29.10 -2.81
CA ASP A 22 -28.38 -27.84 -3.41
C ASP A 22 -28.13 -28.03 -4.92
N PRO A 23 -28.25 -26.95 -5.73
CA PRO A 23 -28.11 -27.03 -7.20
C PRO A 23 -26.82 -27.70 -7.68
N ASP A 24 -25.74 -27.53 -6.93
CA ASP A 24 -24.39 -28.04 -7.23
C ASP A 24 -24.19 -29.53 -6.88
N CYS A 25 -25.18 -30.19 -6.26
CA CYS A 25 -25.07 -31.59 -5.88
C CYS A 25 -25.00 -32.52 -7.08
N THR A 26 -24.23 -33.58 -6.92
CA THR A 26 -23.95 -34.60 -7.92
C THR A 26 -24.52 -35.95 -7.50
N THR A 27 -24.40 -36.95 -8.36
CA THR A 27 -24.85 -38.31 -8.03
C THR A 27 -24.10 -38.94 -6.85
N ASP A 28 -22.93 -38.42 -6.48
CA ASP A 28 -22.12 -38.91 -5.37
C ASP A 28 -22.69 -38.47 -4.00
N ASP A 29 -23.56 -37.46 -3.97
CA ASP A 29 -24.22 -36.96 -2.76
C ASP A 29 -25.54 -37.70 -2.45
N LEU A 30 -25.93 -38.63 -3.32
CA LEU A 30 -27.13 -39.46 -3.13
C LEU A 30 -26.82 -40.74 -2.36
N GLU A 31 -27.54 -40.96 -1.27
CA GLU A 31 -27.58 -42.23 -0.55
C GLU A 31 -28.88 -42.99 -0.83
N ARG A 32 -28.80 -44.32 -0.85
CA ARG A 32 -29.99 -45.16 -1.02
C ARG A 32 -30.81 -45.22 0.27
N GLY A 33 -32.13 -45.08 0.13
CA GLY A 33 -33.06 -45.16 1.26
C GLY A 33 -33.19 -43.86 2.05
N GLN A 34 -32.65 -42.75 1.53
CA GLN A 34 -32.95 -41.40 2.00
C GLN A 34 -34.03 -40.78 1.11
N PRO A 35 -35.04 -40.11 1.67
CA PRO A 35 -36.06 -39.37 0.92
C PRO A 35 -35.53 -38.01 0.50
N TYR A 36 -35.64 -37.68 -0.78
CA TYR A 36 -35.21 -36.41 -1.37
C TYR A 36 -36.39 -35.65 -1.95
N LEU A 37 -36.39 -34.32 -1.80
CA LEU A 37 -37.31 -33.45 -2.51
C LEU A 37 -36.87 -33.34 -3.98
N ALA A 38 -37.81 -33.46 -4.92
CA ALA A 38 -37.52 -33.36 -6.33
C ALA A 38 -38.64 -32.62 -7.09
N GLU A 39 -38.29 -31.86 -8.12
CA GLU A 39 -39.25 -31.18 -9.00
C GLU A 39 -39.50 -31.99 -10.27
N ILE A 40 -40.76 -32.17 -10.65
CA ILE A 40 -41.12 -32.88 -11.88
C ILE A 40 -40.83 -32.01 -13.11
N ASN A 41 -39.82 -32.37 -13.90
CA ASN A 41 -39.44 -31.64 -15.11
C ASN A 41 -40.15 -32.12 -16.39
N GLY A 42 -40.66 -33.36 -16.39
CA GLY A 42 -41.10 -34.01 -17.62
C GLY A 42 -41.97 -35.23 -17.38
N ILE A 43 -43.05 -35.37 -18.14
CA ILE A 43 -43.98 -36.50 -18.04
C ILE A 43 -44.05 -37.24 -19.38
N VAL A 44 -43.85 -38.55 -19.33
CA VAL A 44 -43.90 -39.45 -20.49
C VAL A 44 -44.81 -40.64 -20.21
N ASP A 45 -45.19 -41.39 -21.26
CA ASP A 45 -46.13 -42.52 -21.13
C ASP A 45 -45.65 -43.64 -20.19
N TYR A 46 -44.37 -43.69 -19.83
CA TYR A 46 -43.76 -44.75 -19.02
C TYR A 46 -43.22 -44.25 -17.66
N GLY A 47 -43.43 -42.99 -17.31
CA GLY A 47 -42.94 -42.44 -16.04
C GLY A 47 -42.84 -40.92 -16.03
N VAL A 48 -42.27 -40.41 -14.94
CA VAL A 48 -42.06 -39.00 -14.67
C VAL A 48 -40.57 -38.76 -14.42
N PHE A 49 -40.01 -37.76 -15.10
CA PHE A 49 -38.66 -37.28 -14.85
C PHE A 49 -38.69 -36.23 -13.76
N VAL A 50 -37.77 -36.38 -12.82
CA VAL A 50 -37.61 -35.49 -11.67
C VAL A 50 -36.18 -34.97 -11.64
N ASP A 51 -36.04 -33.70 -11.29
CA ASP A 51 -34.78 -33.03 -11.01
C ASP A 51 -34.64 -32.85 -9.50
N LEU A 52 -33.50 -33.29 -8.97
CA LEU A 52 -33.14 -33.11 -7.57
C LEU A 52 -32.12 -31.99 -7.41
N SER A 53 -31.28 -31.75 -8.42
CA SER A 53 -30.35 -30.62 -8.54
C SER A 53 -30.16 -30.27 -10.03
N ASP A 54 -29.29 -29.31 -10.35
CA ASP A 54 -29.01 -28.94 -11.75
C ASP A 54 -28.35 -30.09 -12.54
N ASP A 55 -27.58 -30.94 -11.86
CA ASP A 55 -26.85 -32.08 -12.46
C ASP A 55 -27.44 -33.46 -12.11
N VAL A 56 -28.38 -33.53 -11.16
CA VAL A 56 -29.02 -34.78 -10.72
C VAL A 56 -30.46 -34.84 -11.21
N SER A 57 -30.67 -35.64 -12.25
CA SER A 57 -32.00 -35.96 -12.78
C SER A 57 -32.21 -37.46 -12.91
N GLY A 58 -33.45 -37.91 -12.77
CA GLY A 58 -33.78 -39.32 -12.93
C GLY A 58 -35.24 -39.58 -13.22
N LEU A 59 -35.58 -40.86 -13.32
CA LEU A 59 -36.90 -41.31 -13.74
C LEU A 59 -37.60 -42.10 -12.62
N VAL A 60 -38.83 -41.68 -12.30
CA VAL A 60 -39.79 -42.47 -11.53
C VAL A 60 -40.72 -43.21 -12.49
N HIS A 61 -40.76 -44.53 -12.45
CA HIS A 61 -41.53 -45.33 -13.42
C HIS A 61 -43.04 -45.31 -13.14
N GLU A 62 -43.88 -45.34 -14.18
CA GLU A 62 -45.36 -45.27 -14.03
C GLU A 62 -45.96 -46.35 -13.12
N SER A 63 -45.28 -47.49 -12.98
CA SER A 63 -45.78 -48.64 -12.22
C SER A 63 -45.79 -48.44 -10.71
N VAL A 64 -45.01 -47.47 -10.22
CA VAL A 64 -44.89 -47.14 -8.79
C VAL A 64 -45.51 -45.78 -8.46
N LEU A 65 -46.03 -45.05 -9.46
CA LEU A 65 -46.67 -43.76 -9.28
C LEU A 65 -48.17 -43.91 -9.00
N GLU A 66 -48.64 -43.34 -7.89
CA GLU A 66 -50.06 -43.29 -7.54
C GLU A 66 -50.58 -41.86 -7.61
N GLY A 67 -51.19 -41.45 -8.73
CA GLY A 67 -51.78 -40.11 -8.83
C GLY A 67 -51.81 -39.53 -10.24
N THR A 68 -52.04 -38.22 -10.31
CA THR A 68 -51.91 -37.43 -11.54
C THR A 68 -51.00 -36.24 -11.26
N PHE A 69 -49.88 -36.18 -11.99
CA PHE A 69 -48.83 -35.18 -11.83
C PHE A 69 -48.84 -34.16 -12.97
N ARG A 70 -48.22 -33.01 -12.72
CA ARG A 70 -47.93 -31.95 -13.70
C ARG A 70 -46.46 -31.58 -13.60
N VAL A 71 -45.95 -31.03 -14.70
CA VAL A 71 -44.61 -30.42 -14.71
C VAL A 71 -44.61 -29.24 -13.73
N GLY A 72 -43.60 -29.20 -12.86
CA GLY A 72 -43.45 -28.26 -11.75
C GLY A 72 -44.15 -28.67 -10.45
N ASP A 73 -44.74 -29.87 -10.38
CA ASP A 73 -45.16 -30.44 -9.08
C ASP A 73 -43.93 -31.02 -8.36
N GLU A 74 -43.89 -30.89 -7.03
CA GLU A 74 -42.87 -31.51 -6.18
C GLU A 74 -43.23 -32.97 -5.87
N LEU A 75 -42.22 -33.81 -5.66
CA LEU A 75 -42.35 -35.21 -5.29
C LEU A 75 -41.20 -35.63 -4.38
N VAL A 76 -41.51 -36.32 -3.28
CA VAL A 76 -40.49 -36.92 -2.42
C VAL A 76 -40.10 -38.30 -2.98
N VAL A 77 -38.82 -38.49 -3.28
CA VAL A 77 -38.30 -39.68 -3.98
C VAL A 77 -37.12 -40.31 -3.27
N GLU A 78 -36.95 -41.62 -3.41
CA GLU A 78 -35.77 -42.36 -2.93
C GLU A 78 -35.02 -42.99 -4.10
N LEU A 79 -33.68 -43.03 -4.01
CA LEU A 79 -32.85 -43.64 -5.03
C LEU A 79 -33.00 -45.18 -5.03
N GLU A 80 -33.72 -45.72 -6.02
CA GLU A 80 -33.90 -47.16 -6.22
C GLU A 80 -32.61 -47.79 -6.77
N ALA A 81 -32.10 -47.26 -7.89
CA ALA A 81 -30.95 -47.81 -8.57
C ALA A 81 -30.26 -46.81 -9.50
N VAL A 82 -28.92 -46.91 -9.56
CA VAL A 82 -28.09 -46.32 -10.61
C VAL A 82 -27.89 -47.38 -11.69
N ARG A 83 -28.29 -47.10 -12.93
CA ARG A 83 -28.19 -48.04 -14.06
C ARG A 83 -26.76 -48.07 -14.63
N ASP A 84 -26.45 -49.12 -15.40
CA ASP A 84 -25.12 -49.33 -16.02
C ASP A 84 -24.69 -48.19 -16.96
N ASN A 85 -25.63 -47.38 -17.45
CA ASN A 85 -25.39 -46.22 -18.31
C ASN A 85 -25.32 -44.88 -17.57
N GLY A 86 -25.42 -44.88 -16.23
CA GLY A 86 -25.41 -43.68 -15.39
C GLY A 86 -26.80 -43.11 -15.06
N ASP A 87 -27.86 -43.58 -15.73
CA ASP A 87 -29.22 -43.09 -15.46
C ASP A 87 -29.68 -43.46 -14.05
N LEU A 88 -30.31 -42.51 -13.35
CA LEU A 88 -30.89 -42.69 -12.03
C LEU A 88 -32.35 -43.14 -12.13
N ALA A 89 -32.70 -44.19 -11.39
CA ALA A 89 -34.05 -44.65 -11.17
C ALA A 89 -34.47 -44.35 -9.73
N PHE A 90 -35.63 -43.71 -9.60
CA PHE A 90 -36.21 -43.28 -8.33
C PHE A 90 -37.56 -43.96 -8.10
N GLU A 91 -37.95 -44.11 -6.84
CA GLU A 91 -39.30 -44.51 -6.42
C GLU A 91 -39.87 -43.49 -5.43
N PRO A 92 -41.21 -43.31 -5.37
CA PRO A 92 -41.80 -42.42 -4.36
C PRO A 92 -41.45 -42.88 -2.95
N ALA A 93 -41.05 -41.96 -2.09
CA ALA A 93 -40.78 -42.24 -0.69
C ALA A 93 -42.06 -42.63 0.06
N GLU A 94 -41.94 -43.21 1.26
CA GLU A 94 -43.10 -43.49 2.12
C GLU A 94 -43.75 -42.20 2.69
N ILE A 95 -43.10 -41.04 2.51
CA ILE A 95 -43.53 -39.70 2.95
C ILE A 95 -44.15 -38.97 1.75
N ASP A 96 -45.38 -38.50 1.88
CA ASP A 96 -46.02 -37.66 0.87
C ASP A 96 -45.61 -36.19 1.05
N VAL A 97 -45.65 -35.41 -0.02
CA VAL A 97 -45.25 -33.99 -0.01
C VAL A 97 -46.19 -33.14 0.86
N ASP A 98 -47.40 -33.64 1.12
CA ASP A 98 -48.40 -33.03 2.01
C ASP A 98 -48.24 -33.43 3.50
N ASP A 99 -47.34 -34.36 3.83
CA ASP A 99 -47.08 -34.79 5.21
C ASP A 99 -46.25 -33.77 6.01
N GLU A 100 -46.25 -33.88 7.34
CA GLU A 100 -45.42 -33.03 8.21
C GLU A 100 -44.03 -33.66 8.35
N TYR A 101 -43.00 -33.00 7.80
CA TYR A 101 -41.59 -33.42 7.82
C TYR A 101 -40.67 -32.19 7.96
N ASP A 102 -39.47 -32.42 8.50
CA ASP A 102 -38.39 -31.44 8.50
C ASP A 102 -37.60 -31.54 7.19
N VAL A 103 -37.22 -30.40 6.60
CA VAL A 103 -36.36 -30.35 5.41
C VAL A 103 -34.93 -30.04 5.84
N GLU A 104 -34.00 -30.92 5.48
CA GLU A 104 -32.56 -30.70 5.67
C GLU A 104 -31.89 -30.54 4.31
N SER A 105 -31.15 -29.45 4.11
CA SER A 105 -30.39 -29.22 2.88
C SER A 105 -29.11 -30.06 2.86
N ILE A 106 -28.80 -30.69 1.72
CA ILE A 106 -27.52 -31.34 1.44
C ILE A 106 -26.75 -30.50 0.44
N SER A 107 -25.52 -30.16 0.80
CA SER A 107 -24.57 -29.43 -0.05
C SER A 107 -23.46 -30.35 -0.55
N HIS A 108 -23.00 -30.17 -1.78
CA HIS A 108 -21.85 -30.91 -2.32
C HIS A 108 -20.54 -30.52 -1.62
N GLU A 109 -19.79 -31.51 -1.12
CA GLU A 109 -18.46 -31.30 -0.54
C GLU A 109 -17.37 -31.34 -1.63
N TYR A 110 -16.93 -30.16 -2.08
CA TYR A 110 -15.81 -30.05 -3.01
C TYR A 110 -14.46 -30.30 -2.34
N SER A 111 -13.60 -31.07 -2.99
CA SER A 111 -12.18 -31.19 -2.61
C SER A 111 -11.39 -29.96 -3.05
N LEU A 112 -11.33 -28.93 -2.20
CA LEU A 112 -10.67 -27.67 -2.51
C LEU A 112 -9.14 -27.79 -2.67
N THR A 113 -8.62 -27.09 -3.67
CA THR A 113 -7.19 -26.94 -3.95
C THR A 113 -6.82 -25.46 -3.87
N GLY A 114 -6.11 -25.09 -2.80
CA GLY A 114 -5.61 -23.73 -2.65
C GLY A 114 -4.47 -23.40 -3.62
N THR A 115 -4.21 -22.10 -3.79
CA THR A 115 -3.24 -21.53 -4.74
C THR A 115 -1.81 -22.06 -4.52
N ASN A 116 -1.43 -22.34 -3.26
CA ASN A 116 -0.15 -22.95 -2.89
C ASN A 116 0.09 -24.36 -3.47
N ARG A 117 -0.93 -25.02 -4.04
CA ARG A 117 -0.85 -26.37 -4.62
C ARG A 117 -1.05 -26.39 -6.13
N LEU A 118 -1.19 -25.25 -6.79
CA LEU A 118 -1.44 -25.20 -8.24
C LEU A 118 -0.32 -25.86 -9.04
N LYS A 119 0.94 -25.56 -8.70
CA LYS A 119 2.14 -26.13 -9.37
C LYS A 119 2.17 -27.66 -9.32
N SER A 120 1.63 -28.27 -8.27
CA SER A 120 1.56 -29.73 -8.13
C SER A 120 0.37 -30.38 -8.83
N ASN A 121 -0.64 -29.61 -9.24
CA ASN A 121 -1.87 -30.08 -9.88
C ASN A 121 -2.01 -29.54 -11.31
N VAL A 122 -0.90 -29.15 -11.96
CA VAL A 122 -0.92 -28.67 -13.34
C VAL A 122 -1.45 -29.77 -14.26
N GLY A 123 -2.50 -29.45 -15.02
CA GLY A 123 -3.20 -30.36 -15.94
C GLY A 123 -4.26 -31.25 -15.29
N ASP A 124 -4.44 -31.19 -13.97
CA ASP A 124 -5.53 -31.86 -13.25
C ASP A 124 -6.68 -30.87 -13.02
N GLN A 125 -7.92 -31.35 -13.04
CA GLN A 125 -9.07 -30.52 -12.67
C GLN A 125 -9.08 -30.27 -11.17
N ILE A 126 -9.32 -29.03 -10.77
CA ILE A 126 -9.36 -28.58 -9.38
C ILE A 126 -10.60 -27.72 -9.10
N HIS A 127 -10.88 -27.53 -7.82
CA HIS A 127 -11.83 -26.54 -7.32
C HIS A 127 -11.12 -25.56 -6.41
N LEU A 128 -11.24 -24.28 -6.69
CA LEU A 128 -10.70 -23.18 -5.89
C LEU A 128 -11.84 -22.33 -5.37
N GLU A 129 -11.81 -21.99 -4.09
CA GLU A 129 -12.68 -20.97 -3.52
C GLU A 129 -11.85 -19.75 -3.16
N GLY A 130 -12.36 -18.56 -3.48
CA GLY A 130 -11.66 -17.32 -3.18
C GLY A 130 -12.51 -16.10 -3.48
N GLU A 131 -11.99 -14.94 -3.09
CA GLU A 131 -12.60 -13.64 -3.37
C GLU A 131 -12.05 -13.07 -4.68
N VAL A 132 -12.93 -12.51 -5.51
CA VAL A 132 -12.54 -11.82 -6.74
C VAL A 132 -11.92 -10.47 -6.38
N VAL A 133 -10.61 -10.31 -6.60
CA VAL A 133 -9.89 -9.05 -6.28
C VAL A 133 -9.68 -8.14 -7.50
N GLN A 134 -9.81 -8.68 -8.71
CA GLN A 134 -9.71 -7.92 -9.96
C GLN A 134 -10.44 -8.63 -11.10
N VAL A 135 -11.18 -7.89 -11.94
CA VAL A 135 -11.82 -8.42 -13.16
C VAL A 135 -11.32 -7.67 -14.40
N LYS A 136 -10.49 -8.33 -15.21
CA LYS A 136 -9.88 -7.73 -16.40
C LYS A 136 -10.45 -8.32 -17.68
N GLN A 137 -11.24 -7.53 -18.41
CA GLN A 137 -11.67 -7.92 -19.75
C GLN A 137 -10.53 -7.74 -20.76
N THR A 138 -10.14 -8.83 -21.44
CA THR A 138 -9.18 -8.76 -22.55
C THR A 138 -9.88 -8.86 -23.92
N ALA A 139 -9.11 -8.79 -25.00
CA ALA A 139 -9.62 -9.08 -26.34
C ALA A 139 -10.00 -10.56 -26.55
N GLY A 140 -9.55 -11.45 -25.66
CA GLY A 140 -9.91 -12.86 -25.63
C GLY A 140 -10.74 -13.15 -24.37
N PRO A 141 -10.18 -13.85 -23.37
CA PRO A 141 -10.90 -14.20 -22.15
C PRO A 141 -11.13 -13.01 -21.21
N THR A 142 -12.08 -13.18 -20.30
CA THR A 142 -12.16 -12.40 -19.06
C THR A 142 -11.21 -13.04 -18.05
N ILE A 143 -10.32 -12.25 -17.44
CA ILE A 143 -9.39 -12.72 -16.42
C ILE A 143 -9.91 -12.25 -15.06
N PHE A 144 -10.27 -13.20 -14.21
CA PHE A 144 -10.62 -12.98 -12.82
C PHE A 144 -9.38 -13.26 -11.97
N HIS A 145 -8.92 -12.32 -11.16
CA HIS A 145 -7.90 -12.63 -10.15
C HIS A 145 -8.63 -13.03 -8.88
N ILE A 146 -8.36 -14.24 -8.42
CA ILE A 146 -9.01 -14.85 -7.26
C ILE A 146 -7.99 -14.96 -6.14
N ALA A 147 -8.31 -14.35 -5.00
CA ALA A 147 -7.53 -14.41 -3.77
C ALA A 147 -8.12 -15.48 -2.84
N ASP A 148 -7.31 -16.46 -2.45
CA ASP A 148 -7.66 -17.45 -1.43
C ASP A 148 -6.82 -17.22 -0.17
N GLU A 149 -6.76 -18.21 0.73
CA GLU A 149 -5.96 -18.13 1.96
C GLU A 149 -4.45 -18.03 1.72
N HIS A 150 -3.99 -18.37 0.52
CA HIS A 150 -2.59 -18.64 0.21
C HIS A 150 -1.98 -17.66 -0.80
N GLY A 151 -2.79 -17.06 -1.68
CA GLY A 151 -2.28 -16.15 -2.70
C GLY A 151 -3.35 -15.72 -3.69
N VAL A 152 -2.90 -15.06 -4.75
CA VAL A 152 -3.76 -14.55 -5.82
C VAL A 152 -3.38 -15.21 -7.13
N VAL A 153 -4.36 -15.79 -7.82
CA VAL A 153 -4.15 -16.47 -9.11
C VAL A 153 -5.03 -15.87 -10.21
N PRO A 154 -4.52 -15.69 -11.43
CA PRO A 154 -5.37 -15.37 -12.58
C PRO A 154 -6.16 -16.61 -13.05
N CYS A 155 -7.47 -16.45 -13.15
CA CYS A 155 -8.43 -17.43 -13.68
C CYS A 155 -8.98 -16.91 -15.02
N ALA A 156 -8.59 -17.54 -16.11
CA ALA A 156 -8.99 -17.16 -17.46
C ALA A 156 -10.29 -17.89 -17.87
N ALA A 157 -11.37 -17.13 -18.02
CA ALA A 157 -12.66 -17.62 -18.49
C ALA A 157 -12.92 -17.17 -19.93
N PHE A 158 -13.20 -18.11 -20.82
CA PHE A 158 -13.45 -17.85 -22.24
C PHE A 158 -14.87 -18.26 -22.64
N GLU A 159 -15.65 -17.28 -23.11
CA GLU A 159 -16.97 -17.52 -23.73
C GLU A 159 -16.86 -17.34 -25.25
N GLU A 160 -16.65 -16.10 -25.69
CA GLU A 160 -16.35 -15.72 -27.07
C GLU A 160 -15.36 -14.55 -27.07
N ALA A 161 -14.66 -14.33 -28.20
CA ALA A 161 -13.66 -13.27 -28.29
C ALA A 161 -14.25 -11.87 -28.01
N GLY A 162 -13.80 -11.25 -26.91
CA GLY A 162 -14.23 -9.92 -26.47
C GLY A 162 -15.60 -9.87 -25.79
N VAL A 163 -16.21 -11.03 -25.49
CA VAL A 163 -17.42 -11.14 -24.66
C VAL A 163 -16.99 -11.39 -23.21
N ARG A 164 -17.62 -10.68 -22.26
CA ARG A 164 -17.38 -10.89 -20.83
C ARG A 164 -18.00 -12.21 -20.40
N ALA A 165 -17.17 -13.16 -19.96
CA ALA A 165 -17.63 -14.35 -19.26
C ALA A 165 -18.15 -13.95 -17.87
N TYR A 166 -19.17 -14.65 -17.36
CA TYR A 166 -19.76 -14.43 -16.03
C TYR A 166 -20.03 -12.94 -15.71
N PRO A 167 -20.94 -12.26 -16.46
CA PRO A 167 -21.16 -10.82 -16.32
C PRO A 167 -21.78 -10.39 -14.99
N GLY A 168 -22.29 -11.33 -14.19
CA GLY A 168 -22.83 -11.10 -12.86
C GLY A 168 -21.79 -11.19 -11.73
N THR A 169 -20.54 -11.57 -12.03
CA THR A 169 -19.45 -11.68 -11.05
C THR A 169 -18.59 -10.43 -11.10
N ASP A 170 -18.46 -9.74 -9.96
CA ASP A 170 -17.70 -8.50 -9.78
C ASP A 170 -16.67 -8.63 -8.65
N VAL A 171 -15.84 -7.58 -8.48
CA VAL A 171 -14.83 -7.51 -7.41
C VAL A 171 -15.53 -7.52 -6.04
N GLY A 172 -15.05 -8.36 -5.12
CA GLY A 172 -15.60 -8.59 -3.78
C GLY A 172 -16.53 -9.80 -3.67
N ASP A 173 -16.90 -10.41 -4.79
CA ASP A 173 -17.68 -11.64 -4.80
C ASP A 173 -16.80 -12.82 -4.35
N VAL A 174 -17.37 -13.69 -3.51
CA VAL A 174 -16.74 -14.98 -3.17
C VAL A 174 -17.24 -16.00 -4.18
N VAL A 175 -16.31 -16.69 -4.82
CA VAL A 175 -16.61 -17.59 -5.93
C VAL A 175 -15.99 -18.96 -5.71
N ARG A 176 -16.59 -19.97 -6.35
CA ARG A 176 -15.99 -21.27 -6.57
C ARG A 176 -15.64 -21.40 -8.05
N VAL A 177 -14.36 -21.66 -8.32
CA VAL A 177 -13.82 -21.86 -9.66
C VAL A 177 -13.50 -23.34 -9.84
N THR A 178 -14.12 -23.95 -10.84
CA THR A 178 -13.72 -25.26 -11.36
C THR A 178 -12.88 -25.04 -12.61
N GLY A 179 -11.67 -25.59 -12.65
CA GLY A 179 -10.79 -25.39 -13.78
C GLY A 179 -9.50 -26.20 -13.73
N THR A 180 -8.65 -25.99 -14.71
CA THR A 180 -7.38 -26.70 -14.87
C THR A 180 -6.21 -25.72 -14.77
N PRO A 181 -5.26 -25.89 -13.83
CA PRO A 181 -4.06 -25.05 -13.78
C PRO A 181 -3.14 -25.35 -14.97
N GLU A 182 -2.73 -24.32 -15.69
CA GLU A 182 -1.85 -24.41 -16.85
C GLU A 182 -0.80 -23.30 -16.84
N HIS A 183 0.33 -23.54 -17.53
CA HIS A 183 1.33 -22.50 -17.81
C HIS A 183 1.02 -21.81 -19.13
N ARG A 184 0.80 -20.50 -19.08
CA ARG A 184 0.61 -19.66 -20.26
C ARG A 184 1.67 -18.56 -20.29
N GLU A 185 2.49 -18.55 -21.34
CA GLU A 185 3.61 -17.61 -21.47
C GLU A 185 4.56 -17.62 -20.25
N GLU A 186 4.77 -18.81 -19.68
CA GLU A 186 5.58 -19.10 -18.47
C GLU A 186 4.89 -18.78 -17.13
N THR A 187 3.82 -17.99 -17.12
CA THR A 187 3.01 -17.66 -15.93
C THR A 187 1.96 -18.75 -15.64
N LEU A 188 1.70 -19.03 -14.36
CA LEU A 188 0.70 -20.00 -13.93
C LEU A 188 -0.69 -19.36 -13.87
N GLN A 189 -1.68 -19.98 -14.49
CA GLN A 189 -3.07 -19.54 -14.45
C GLN A 189 -4.04 -20.73 -14.41
N ILE A 190 -5.30 -20.48 -14.04
CA ILE A 190 -6.37 -21.50 -14.12
C ILE A 190 -7.20 -21.23 -15.37
N GLU A 191 -7.30 -22.20 -16.27
CA GLU A 191 -8.30 -22.20 -17.34
C GLU A 191 -9.65 -22.60 -16.74
N VAL A 192 -10.62 -21.69 -16.78
CA VAL A 192 -11.90 -21.85 -16.09
C VAL A 192 -12.84 -22.72 -16.92
N ASP A 193 -13.27 -23.84 -16.35
CA ASP A 193 -14.34 -24.69 -16.90
C ASP A 193 -15.71 -24.24 -16.36
N GLY A 194 -15.77 -23.79 -15.10
CA GLY A 194 -16.97 -23.31 -14.43
C GLY A 194 -16.66 -22.30 -13.32
N LEU A 195 -17.52 -21.30 -13.15
CA LEU A 195 -17.43 -20.31 -12.07
C LEU A 195 -18.82 -20.05 -11.50
N SER A 196 -18.99 -20.23 -10.20
CA SER A 196 -20.21 -19.92 -9.45
C SER A 196 -19.92 -18.90 -8.35
N THR A 197 -20.80 -17.93 -8.19
CA THR A 197 -20.78 -17.02 -7.03
C THR A 197 -21.42 -17.74 -5.85
N LEU A 198 -20.72 -17.79 -4.72
CA LEU A 198 -21.23 -18.41 -3.50
C LEU A 198 -22.21 -17.44 -2.81
N GLU A 199 -23.29 -18.01 -2.26
CA GLU A 199 -24.30 -17.27 -1.49
C GLU A 199 -24.56 -17.95 -0.13
N GLY A 200 -25.25 -17.26 0.78
CA GLY A 200 -25.67 -17.82 2.07
C GLY A 200 -24.50 -18.21 2.99
N GLU A 201 -24.72 -19.28 3.77
CA GLU A 201 -23.77 -19.78 4.78
C GLU A 201 -22.43 -20.18 4.17
N THR A 202 -22.43 -20.84 3.00
CA THR A 202 -21.21 -21.23 2.28
C THR A 202 -20.32 -20.03 1.94
N ALA A 203 -20.93 -18.90 1.52
CA ALA A 203 -20.19 -17.67 1.23
C ALA A 203 -19.63 -17.01 2.50
N GLU A 204 -20.38 -17.07 3.60
CA GLU A 204 -19.95 -16.54 4.90
C GLU A 204 -18.77 -17.36 5.45
N GLU A 205 -18.85 -18.69 5.43
CA GLU A 205 -17.77 -19.58 5.88
C GLU A 205 -16.50 -19.41 5.04
N ALA A 206 -16.62 -19.36 3.72
CA ALA A 206 -15.48 -19.12 2.83
C ALA A 206 -14.85 -17.75 3.10
N ARG A 207 -15.65 -16.70 3.25
CA ARG A 207 -15.16 -15.35 3.56
C ARG A 207 -14.46 -15.28 4.91
N GLU A 208 -15.02 -15.90 5.95
CA GLU A 208 -14.39 -15.96 7.29
C GLU A 208 -13.04 -16.67 7.23
N ARG A 209 -12.96 -17.82 6.53
CA ARG A 209 -11.71 -18.57 6.32
C ARG A 209 -10.65 -17.73 5.60
N ILE A 210 -11.02 -17.06 4.50
CA ILE A 210 -10.11 -16.20 3.73
C ILE A 210 -9.66 -15.02 4.58
N GLN A 211 -10.59 -14.32 5.24
CA GLN A 211 -10.28 -13.14 6.04
C GLN A 211 -9.38 -13.47 7.23
N GLN A 212 -9.60 -14.60 7.91
CA GLN A 212 -8.74 -15.07 8.98
C GLN A 212 -7.32 -15.35 8.46
N ALA A 213 -7.19 -16.01 7.31
CA ALA A 213 -5.88 -16.27 6.71
C ALA A 213 -5.16 -14.98 6.30
N ILE A 214 -5.88 -14.00 5.75
CA ILE A 214 -5.34 -12.67 5.44
C ILE A 214 -4.85 -11.99 6.72
N ASP A 215 -5.64 -11.99 7.80
CA ASP A 215 -5.28 -11.33 9.05
C ASP A 215 -4.04 -11.94 9.71
N GLU A 216 -3.91 -13.28 9.65
CA GLU A 216 -2.73 -14.00 10.15
C GLU A 216 -1.49 -13.72 9.31
N ARG A 217 -1.60 -13.72 7.98
CA ARG A 217 -0.48 -13.48 7.05
C ARG A 217 -0.07 -12.02 6.96
N ALA A 218 -1.00 -11.10 7.20
CA ALA A 218 -0.74 -9.67 7.22
C ALA A 218 0.10 -9.26 8.43
N GLU A 219 0.17 -10.08 9.49
CA GLU A 219 1.00 -9.77 10.66
C GLU A 219 2.46 -9.53 10.23
N PRO A 220 3.05 -8.37 10.57
CA PRO A 220 4.41 -8.04 10.16
C PRO A 220 5.44 -8.92 10.86
N HIS A 221 6.55 -9.15 10.16
CA HIS A 221 7.68 -9.90 10.68
C HIS A 221 8.23 -9.24 11.95
N ASP A 222 8.57 -10.07 12.93
CA ASP A 222 9.26 -9.61 14.13
C ASP A 222 10.75 -9.50 13.83
N VAL A 223 11.23 -8.26 13.67
CA VAL A 223 12.61 -7.96 13.31
C VAL A 223 13.34 -7.32 14.47
N GLU A 224 14.57 -7.76 14.69
CA GLU A 224 15.45 -7.13 15.67
C GLU A 224 15.84 -5.73 15.16
N PRO A 225 15.77 -4.68 16.00
CA PRO A 225 16.21 -3.33 15.62
C PRO A 225 17.60 -3.32 14.98
N LEU A 226 17.82 -2.48 13.97
CA LEU A 226 19.19 -2.30 13.43
C LEU A 226 20.14 -1.73 14.50
N ILE A 227 19.64 -0.85 15.37
CA ILE A 227 20.37 -0.24 16.48
C ILE A 227 19.50 -0.18 17.75
N ASP A 228 20.11 -0.08 18.93
CA ASP A 228 19.39 0.13 20.20
C ASP A 228 19.10 1.61 20.41
N TRP A 229 17.89 2.05 20.06
CA TRP A 229 17.49 3.45 20.15
C TRP A 229 16.15 3.64 20.86
N PRO A 230 16.15 3.96 22.18
CA PRO A 230 14.93 4.07 22.97
C PRO A 230 13.88 5.07 22.47
N ALA A 231 14.31 6.13 21.78
CA ALA A 231 13.41 7.11 21.17
C ALA A 231 12.62 6.48 20.01
N PHE A 232 13.31 5.71 19.15
CA PHE A 232 12.71 5.00 18.03
C PHE A 232 11.73 3.91 18.49
N GLU A 233 12.02 3.23 19.60
CA GLU A 233 11.15 2.17 20.14
C GLU A 233 9.71 2.64 20.41
N LYS A 234 9.50 3.93 20.67
CA LYS A 234 8.15 4.51 20.84
C LYS A 234 7.30 4.45 19.56
N LEU A 235 7.94 4.45 18.39
CA LEU A 235 7.31 4.49 17.06
C LEU A 235 7.05 3.09 16.50
N ARG A 236 7.71 2.05 17.03
CA ARG A 236 7.55 0.66 16.56
C ARG A 236 6.11 0.16 16.54
N PRO A 237 5.25 0.41 17.55
CA PRO A 237 3.87 -0.05 17.49
C PRO A 237 3.12 0.52 16.28
N SER A 238 3.22 1.82 16.04
CA SER A 238 2.58 2.50 14.90
C SER A 238 3.17 2.04 13.56
N LEU A 239 4.49 1.81 13.49
CA LEU A 239 5.12 1.21 12.30
C LEU A 239 4.63 -0.21 12.03
N ARG A 240 4.40 -1.03 13.06
CA ARG A 240 3.81 -2.37 12.90
C ARG A 240 2.39 -2.30 12.36
N GLU A 241 1.60 -1.31 12.76
CA GLU A 241 0.26 -1.08 12.23
C GLU A 241 0.30 -0.74 10.73
N VAL A 242 1.21 0.15 10.31
CA VAL A 242 1.43 0.46 8.89
C VAL A 242 1.93 -0.76 8.11
N ALA A 243 2.89 -1.51 8.66
CA ALA A 243 3.40 -2.73 8.04
C ALA A 243 2.28 -3.77 7.82
N LYS A 244 1.42 -3.94 8.82
CA LYS A 244 0.25 -4.82 8.75
C LYS A 244 -0.75 -4.37 7.68
N LEU A 245 -1.06 -3.07 7.64
CA LEU A 245 -1.95 -2.47 6.64
C LEU A 245 -1.42 -2.71 5.22
N LEU A 246 -0.12 -2.47 4.99
CA LEU A 246 0.51 -2.66 3.68
C LEU A 246 0.53 -4.13 3.25
N ARG A 247 0.89 -5.06 4.16
CA ARG A 247 0.86 -6.50 3.88
C ARG A 247 -0.56 -6.98 3.57
N ARG A 248 -1.55 -6.55 4.36
CA ARG A 248 -2.97 -6.84 4.10
C ARG A 248 -3.40 -6.34 2.72
N THR A 249 -3.02 -5.12 2.36
CA THR A 249 -3.34 -4.51 1.05
C THR A 249 -2.81 -5.34 -0.12
N VAL A 250 -1.60 -5.90 -0.01
CA VAL A 250 -1.01 -6.80 -1.02
C VAL A 250 -1.80 -8.12 -1.14
N LEU A 251 -2.19 -8.70 0.00
CA LEU A 251 -2.97 -9.95 0.07
C LEU A 251 -4.38 -9.80 -0.52
N GLU A 252 -4.98 -8.63 -0.35
CA GLU A 252 -6.29 -8.26 -0.93
C GLU A 252 -6.19 -7.88 -2.43
N GLY A 253 -5.00 -7.95 -3.03
CA GLY A 253 -4.77 -7.58 -4.43
C GLY A 253 -5.02 -6.10 -4.74
N ARG A 254 -5.04 -5.24 -3.72
CA ARG A 254 -5.28 -3.81 -3.86
C ARG A 254 -3.98 -3.10 -4.24
N PRO A 255 -3.97 -2.22 -5.26
CA PRO A 255 -2.75 -1.49 -5.61
C PRO A 255 -2.31 -0.51 -4.51
N ILE A 256 -1.02 -0.18 -4.46
CA ILE A 256 -0.42 0.82 -3.57
C ILE A 256 0.24 1.90 -4.44
N ARG A 257 0.02 3.17 -4.08
CA ARG A 257 0.73 4.32 -4.66
C ARG A 257 1.58 4.94 -3.57
N VAL A 258 2.90 4.89 -3.74
CA VAL A 258 3.88 5.42 -2.79
C VAL A 258 4.28 6.81 -3.23
N ARG A 259 3.78 7.84 -2.56
CA ARG A 259 4.16 9.24 -2.75
C ARG A 259 5.26 9.60 -1.76
N HIS A 260 6.32 10.23 -2.23
CA HIS A 260 7.42 10.64 -1.34
C HIS A 260 8.06 11.96 -1.72
N HIS A 261 8.64 12.68 -0.77
CA HIS A 261 9.41 13.88 -1.08
C HIS A 261 10.61 13.56 -1.99
N ALA A 262 10.89 14.44 -2.95
CA ALA A 262 11.88 14.22 -4.01
C ALA A 262 13.29 14.69 -3.59
N ASP A 263 13.78 14.18 -2.47
CA ASP A 263 15.10 14.44 -1.89
C ASP A 263 15.75 13.16 -1.33
N GLY A 264 16.92 13.29 -0.71
CA GLY A 264 17.66 12.17 -0.15
C GLY A 264 16.88 11.33 0.85
N ASP A 265 16.25 11.93 1.87
CA ASP A 265 15.52 11.18 2.91
C ASP A 265 14.26 10.51 2.34
N GLY A 266 13.45 11.23 1.56
CA GLY A 266 12.26 10.67 0.92
C GLY A 266 12.57 9.52 -0.03
N MET A 267 13.71 9.54 -0.74
CA MET A 267 14.17 8.40 -1.56
C MET A 267 14.69 7.24 -0.70
N CYS A 268 15.45 7.51 0.36
CA CYS A 268 15.85 6.50 1.34
C CYS A 268 14.66 5.87 2.05
N ALA A 269 13.53 6.58 2.15
CA ALA A 269 12.28 6.04 2.67
C ALA A 269 11.54 5.17 1.65
N ALA A 270 11.33 5.70 0.44
CA ALA A 270 10.42 5.09 -0.52
C ALA A 270 11.00 3.88 -1.25
N VAL A 271 12.30 3.85 -1.55
CA VAL A 271 12.90 2.75 -2.31
C VAL A 271 12.91 1.44 -1.52
N PRO A 272 13.35 1.38 -0.25
CA PRO A 272 13.28 0.15 0.54
C PRO A 272 11.87 -0.40 0.66
N VAL A 273 10.89 0.46 0.94
CA VAL A 273 9.47 0.05 1.07
C VAL A 273 8.91 -0.43 -0.26
N GLN A 274 9.22 0.24 -1.38
CA GLN A 274 8.82 -0.21 -2.71
C GLN A 274 9.34 -1.63 -2.97
N ILE A 275 10.63 -1.89 -2.78
CA ILE A 275 11.24 -3.20 -3.06
C ILE A 275 10.66 -4.27 -2.12
N ALA A 276 10.48 -3.96 -0.84
CA ALA A 276 9.87 -4.90 0.11
C ALA A 276 8.44 -5.30 -0.32
N LEU A 277 7.65 -4.33 -0.80
CA LEU A 277 6.32 -4.60 -1.33
C LEU A 277 6.36 -5.38 -2.65
N GLU A 278 7.27 -5.02 -3.57
CA GLU A 278 7.45 -5.75 -4.83
C GLU A 278 7.81 -7.22 -4.57
N ARG A 279 8.77 -7.50 -3.68
CA ARG A 279 9.15 -8.86 -3.27
C ARG A 279 7.99 -9.61 -2.61
N PHE A 280 7.24 -8.96 -1.72
CA PHE A 280 6.09 -9.60 -1.09
C PHE A 280 4.95 -9.87 -2.10
N ILE A 281 4.76 -9.00 -3.09
CA ILE A 281 3.82 -9.24 -4.20
C ILE A 281 4.27 -10.43 -5.04
N GLU A 282 5.56 -10.57 -5.35
CA GLU A 282 6.12 -11.74 -6.06
C GLU A 282 5.86 -13.06 -5.33
N GLU A 283 5.79 -13.06 -3.99
CA GLU A 283 5.46 -14.26 -3.20
C GLU A 283 3.96 -14.57 -3.19
N VAL A 284 3.10 -13.55 -3.26
CA VAL A 284 1.65 -13.66 -3.07
C VAL A 284 0.91 -13.88 -4.39
N HIS A 285 1.38 -13.27 -5.48
CA HIS A 285 0.71 -13.26 -6.78
C HIS A 285 1.41 -14.22 -7.74
N GLU A 286 0.65 -15.13 -8.36
CA GLU A 286 1.22 -16.02 -9.39
C GLU A 286 1.49 -15.29 -10.73
N ASP A 287 1.02 -14.05 -10.89
CA ASP A 287 1.35 -13.18 -12.05
C ASP A 287 2.70 -12.47 -11.84
N ASP A 288 3.71 -12.86 -12.61
CA ASP A 288 5.06 -12.27 -12.61
C ASP A 288 5.08 -10.75 -12.96
N HIS A 289 3.98 -10.20 -13.46
CA HIS A 289 3.83 -8.78 -13.75
C HIS A 289 3.10 -7.99 -12.66
N ALA A 290 2.58 -8.65 -11.63
CA ALA A 290 1.85 -8.02 -10.53
C ALA A 290 2.63 -6.88 -9.87
N PRO A 291 3.93 -6.99 -9.53
CA PRO A 291 4.68 -5.91 -8.87
C PRO A 291 4.61 -4.58 -9.64
N ARG A 292 4.77 -4.64 -10.96
CA ARG A 292 4.82 -3.46 -11.86
C ARG A 292 3.51 -2.66 -11.92
N HIS A 293 2.40 -3.29 -11.59
CA HIS A 293 1.07 -2.70 -11.70
C HIS A 293 0.40 -2.47 -10.35
N LEU A 294 0.77 -3.26 -9.33
CA LEU A 294 0.24 -3.13 -7.98
C LEU A 294 1.00 -2.07 -7.19
N VAL A 295 2.31 -1.93 -7.30
CA VAL A 295 3.07 -0.89 -6.57
C VAL A 295 3.65 0.11 -7.55
N ARG A 296 3.50 1.40 -7.26
CA ARG A 296 4.17 2.48 -8.00
C ARG A 296 4.64 3.57 -7.07
N ARG A 297 5.91 3.94 -7.22
CA ARG A 297 6.52 5.09 -6.55
C ARG A 297 6.37 6.36 -7.38
N LEU A 298 6.04 7.45 -6.72
CA LEU A 298 5.70 8.74 -7.32
C LEU A 298 6.37 9.86 -6.53
N PRO A 299 7.38 10.56 -7.06
CA PRO A 299 8.00 11.68 -6.36
C PRO A 299 7.05 12.88 -6.25
N ALA A 300 7.10 13.56 -5.12
CA ALA A 300 6.45 14.84 -4.84
C ALA A 300 7.53 15.91 -4.72
N LYS A 301 7.38 16.99 -5.49
CA LYS A 301 8.37 18.08 -5.50
C LYS A 301 8.13 19.10 -4.40
N ALA A 302 6.88 19.27 -3.99
CA ALA A 302 6.53 20.07 -2.85
C ALA A 302 6.67 19.23 -1.56
N PRO A 303 6.90 19.87 -0.41
CA PRO A 303 6.93 19.22 0.89
C PRO A 303 5.51 18.99 1.45
N PHE A 304 4.56 18.61 0.59
CA PHE A 304 3.17 18.24 0.90
C PHE A 304 2.50 17.67 -0.36
N TYR A 305 1.35 17.04 -0.21
CA TYR A 305 0.60 16.44 -1.31
C TYR A 305 -0.19 17.49 -2.10
N GLU A 306 0.40 17.98 -3.20
CA GLU A 306 -0.23 19.02 -4.00
C GLU A 306 -1.54 18.54 -4.67
N MET A 307 -2.50 19.47 -4.80
CA MET A 307 -3.73 19.24 -5.58
C MET A 307 -3.47 18.77 -7.02
N GLU A 308 -2.36 19.20 -7.64
CA GLU A 308 -1.96 18.70 -8.97
C GLU A 308 -1.63 17.20 -8.95
N ASP A 309 -0.95 16.74 -7.91
CA ASP A 309 -0.57 15.35 -7.74
C ASP A 309 -1.78 14.49 -7.35
N ALA A 310 -2.60 14.95 -6.40
CA ALA A 310 -3.83 14.25 -6.00
C ALA A 310 -4.81 14.05 -7.15
N THR A 311 -5.06 15.08 -7.95
CA THR A 311 -5.97 14.98 -9.10
C THR A 311 -5.40 14.10 -10.22
N ARG A 312 -4.07 14.12 -10.42
CA ARG A 312 -3.39 13.24 -11.37
C ARG A 312 -3.49 11.77 -10.95
N ASP A 313 -3.19 11.48 -9.69
CA ASP A 313 -3.20 10.11 -9.16
C ASP A 313 -4.60 9.52 -9.17
N LEU A 314 -5.60 10.30 -8.73
CA LEU A 314 -7.00 9.90 -8.78
C LEU A 314 -7.45 9.63 -10.22
N ASN A 315 -7.08 10.48 -11.19
CA ASN A 315 -7.41 10.24 -12.59
C ASN A 315 -6.81 8.92 -13.11
N PHE A 316 -5.54 8.65 -12.80
CA PHE A 316 -4.91 7.39 -13.19
C PHE A 316 -5.57 6.18 -12.52
N ALA A 317 -5.88 6.26 -11.22
CA ALA A 317 -6.57 5.18 -10.50
C ALA A 317 -7.96 4.88 -11.08
N LEU A 318 -8.72 5.91 -11.46
CA LEU A 318 -10.03 5.75 -12.09
C LEU A 318 -9.91 5.13 -13.49
N GLU A 319 -8.90 5.52 -14.28
CA GLU A 319 -8.61 4.90 -15.58
C GLU A 319 -8.16 3.44 -15.45
N ASP A 320 -7.32 3.12 -14.46
CA ASP A 320 -6.86 1.76 -14.18
C ASP A 320 -8.04 0.87 -13.75
N ARG A 321 -8.96 1.38 -12.93
CA ARG A 321 -10.20 0.68 -12.60
C ARG A 321 -11.06 0.42 -13.82
N GLU A 322 -11.25 1.41 -14.70
CA GLU A 322 -12.07 1.24 -15.91
C GLU A 322 -11.44 0.29 -16.94
N LYS A 323 -10.12 0.39 -17.17
CA LYS A 323 -9.42 -0.35 -18.23
C LYS A 323 -8.91 -1.72 -17.78
N HIS A 324 -8.59 -1.86 -16.51
CA HIS A 324 -7.91 -3.04 -15.96
C HIS A 324 -8.70 -3.69 -14.82
N GLY A 325 -9.82 -3.11 -14.39
CA GLY A 325 -10.67 -3.68 -13.33
C GLY A 325 -10.01 -3.68 -11.96
N GLN A 326 -8.98 -2.85 -11.76
CA GLN A 326 -8.27 -2.75 -10.49
C GLN A 326 -9.14 -2.06 -9.43
N GLN A 327 -8.94 -2.44 -8.17
CA GLN A 327 -9.42 -1.66 -7.04
C GLN A 327 -8.76 -0.27 -7.03
N LEU A 328 -9.41 0.70 -6.38
CA LEU A 328 -8.75 1.97 -6.11
C LEU A 328 -7.59 1.74 -5.12
N PRO A 329 -6.44 2.42 -5.30
CA PRO A 329 -5.25 2.10 -4.54
C PRO A 329 -5.35 2.55 -3.08
N LEU A 330 -4.50 1.97 -2.22
CA LEU A 330 -4.04 2.63 -1.00
C LEU A 330 -3.00 3.70 -1.38
N LEU A 331 -3.09 4.87 -0.78
CA LEU A 331 -2.08 5.93 -0.87
C LEU A 331 -1.14 5.84 0.35
N LEU A 332 0.14 5.60 0.09
CA LEU A 332 1.20 5.64 1.10
C LEU A 332 2.02 6.90 0.90
N MET A 333 1.98 7.82 1.86
CA MET A 333 2.74 9.06 1.89
C MET A 333 3.96 8.87 2.77
N LEU A 334 5.14 9.11 2.20
CA LEU A 334 6.42 9.02 2.89
C LEU A 334 7.11 10.38 2.86
N ASP A 335 7.58 10.85 4.01
CA ASP A 335 8.37 12.08 4.14
C ASP A 335 7.60 13.35 3.74
N ASN A 336 6.27 13.27 3.84
CA ASN A 336 5.28 14.33 3.64
C ASN A 336 3.93 13.79 4.14
N GLY A 337 2.91 14.64 4.25
CA GLY A 337 1.54 14.20 4.48
C GLY A 337 0.98 14.49 5.86
N SER A 338 1.79 15.05 6.78
CA SER A 338 1.36 15.29 8.17
C SER A 338 0.78 16.68 8.44
N THR A 339 0.66 17.55 7.43
CA THR A 339 0.43 19.00 7.64
C THR A 339 -0.93 19.48 7.12
N GLU A 340 -1.39 20.64 7.58
CA GLU A 340 -2.65 21.23 7.09
C GLU A 340 -2.64 21.45 5.56
N GLU A 341 -1.46 21.68 4.96
CA GLU A 341 -1.28 21.80 3.51
C GLU A 341 -1.72 20.55 2.71
N ASP A 342 -1.75 19.37 3.33
CA ASP A 342 -2.15 18.11 2.71
C ASP A 342 -3.68 17.92 2.67
N VAL A 343 -4.42 18.61 3.56
CA VAL A 343 -5.88 18.43 3.74
C VAL A 343 -6.67 18.57 2.44
N PRO A 344 -6.47 19.60 1.58
CA PRO A 344 -7.26 19.73 0.35
C PRO A 344 -7.13 18.52 -0.59
N ALA A 345 -5.94 17.91 -0.63
CA ALA A 345 -5.69 16.71 -1.43
C ALA A 345 -6.39 15.48 -0.83
N TYR A 346 -6.30 15.30 0.49
CA TYR A 346 -6.98 14.21 1.18
C TYR A 346 -8.51 14.32 1.12
N GLU A 347 -9.10 15.50 1.30
CA GLU A 347 -10.54 15.72 1.13
C GLU A 347 -11.03 15.34 -0.27
N THR A 348 -10.19 15.56 -1.29
CA THR A 348 -10.49 15.15 -2.68
C THR A 348 -10.57 13.63 -2.81
N LEU A 349 -9.70 12.90 -2.11
CA LEU A 349 -9.66 11.44 -2.11
C LEU A 349 -10.71 10.80 -1.21
N ALA A 350 -11.10 11.45 -0.10
CA ALA A 350 -12.08 10.96 0.87
C ALA A 350 -13.49 10.70 0.29
N HIS A 351 -13.76 11.19 -0.92
CA HIS A 351 -14.96 10.85 -1.68
C HIS A 351 -14.93 9.44 -2.30
N TYR A 352 -13.80 8.76 -2.21
CA TYR A 352 -13.54 7.45 -2.76
C TYR A 352 -13.04 6.52 -1.65
N ASP A 353 -13.17 5.22 -1.87
CA ASP A 353 -12.58 4.19 -1.01
C ASP A 353 -11.07 4.08 -1.31
N ILE A 354 -10.30 5.07 -0.86
CA ILE A 354 -8.85 5.19 -0.99
C ILE A 354 -8.29 5.35 0.42
N PRO A 355 -7.76 4.27 1.03
CA PRO A 355 -7.10 4.37 2.32
C PRO A 355 -5.82 5.20 2.21
N ILE A 356 -5.49 5.96 3.25
CA ILE A 356 -4.31 6.83 3.30
C ILE A 356 -3.47 6.50 4.53
N ALA A 357 -2.21 6.14 4.32
CA ALA A 357 -1.23 5.94 5.37
C ALA A 357 -0.07 6.94 5.23
N VAL A 358 0.37 7.52 6.33
CA VAL A 358 1.46 8.51 6.36
C VAL A 358 2.58 8.03 7.28
N VAL A 359 3.82 8.06 6.79
CA VAL A 359 5.04 7.95 7.60
C VAL A 359 5.90 9.16 7.30
N ASP A 360 6.11 10.02 8.29
CA ASP A 360 6.69 11.33 8.07
C ASP A 360 7.34 11.83 9.37
N HIS A 361 8.27 12.76 9.26
CA HIS A 361 9.01 13.33 10.37
C HIS A 361 8.96 14.86 10.42
N HIS A 362 8.23 15.52 9.52
CA HIS A 362 7.92 16.94 9.62
C HIS A 362 7.01 17.22 10.83
N HIS A 363 6.97 18.48 11.29
CA HIS A 363 6.10 18.81 12.42
C HIS A 363 4.63 18.68 12.00
N PRO A 364 3.82 17.81 12.64
CA PRO A 364 2.48 17.49 12.17
C PRO A 364 1.44 18.52 12.64
N ASP A 365 0.32 18.59 11.92
CA ASP A 365 -0.93 19.25 12.29
C ASP A 365 -2.03 18.19 12.52
N PRO A 366 -1.95 17.39 13.60
CA PRO A 366 -2.82 16.22 13.79
C PRO A 366 -4.32 16.59 13.84
N ASP A 367 -4.66 17.73 14.44
CA ASP A 367 -6.04 18.25 14.47
C ASP A 367 -6.63 18.48 13.07
N ALA A 368 -5.78 18.65 12.04
CA ALA A 368 -6.19 18.88 10.66
C ALA A 368 -6.25 17.58 9.84
N VAL A 369 -5.29 16.66 10.02
CA VAL A 369 -5.13 15.48 9.14
C VAL A 369 -5.66 14.16 9.73
N GLU A 370 -5.68 13.94 11.04
CA GLU A 370 -5.93 12.61 11.63
C GLU A 370 -7.26 11.97 11.20
N ASP A 371 -8.33 12.77 11.08
CA ASP A 371 -9.66 12.27 10.67
C ASP A 371 -9.71 11.78 9.21
N LEU A 372 -8.68 12.06 8.41
CA LEU A 372 -8.56 11.69 6.99
C LEU A 372 -7.58 10.54 6.74
N LEU A 373 -6.85 10.09 7.77
CA LEU A 373 -5.80 9.08 7.66
C LEU A 373 -6.22 7.77 8.32
N ASP A 374 -5.90 6.65 7.66
CA ASP A 374 -6.08 5.30 8.23
C ASP A 374 -4.91 4.88 9.12
N ALA A 375 -3.73 5.47 8.90
CA ALA A 375 -2.56 5.29 9.74
C ALA A 375 -1.62 6.51 9.65
N HIS A 376 -1.05 6.92 10.79
CA HIS A 376 -0.12 8.04 10.86
C HIS A 376 1.03 7.73 11.80
N VAL A 377 2.26 7.70 11.27
CA VAL A 377 3.49 7.53 12.03
C VAL A 377 4.29 8.80 11.93
N ASN A 378 4.49 9.46 13.06
CA ASN A 378 5.31 10.66 13.13
C ASN A 378 5.99 10.80 14.52
N PRO A 379 7.32 11.02 14.61
CA PRO A 379 8.05 11.20 15.87
C PRO A 379 7.43 12.21 16.84
N TYR A 380 6.90 13.32 16.34
CA TYR A 380 6.32 14.39 17.15
C TYR A 380 5.05 13.95 17.91
N LEU A 381 4.34 12.92 17.43
CA LEU A 381 3.18 12.34 18.11
C LEU A 381 3.58 11.50 19.35
N HIS A 382 4.87 11.24 19.53
CA HIS A 382 5.42 10.36 20.57
C HIS A 382 6.47 11.07 21.46
N ASP A 383 6.39 12.39 21.58
CA ASP A 383 7.34 13.24 22.30
C ASP A 383 8.79 13.09 21.80
N GLU A 384 8.96 12.81 20.52
CA GLU A 384 10.25 12.84 19.81
C GLU A 384 10.26 13.99 18.79
N ASP A 385 11.28 14.05 17.94
CA ASP A 385 11.49 15.17 17.01
C ASP A 385 12.06 14.70 15.66
N TYR A 386 12.34 15.68 14.79
CA TYR A 386 12.82 15.47 13.41
C TYR A 386 14.08 14.61 13.28
N ARG A 387 14.88 14.42 14.35
CA ARG A 387 16.14 13.68 14.27
C ARG A 387 15.94 12.21 13.92
N ILE A 388 14.74 11.66 14.16
CA ILE A 388 14.33 10.38 13.58
C ILE A 388 13.78 10.68 12.19
N THR A 389 14.57 10.45 11.14
CA THR A 389 14.16 10.78 9.77
C THR A 389 13.19 9.74 9.21
N THR A 390 12.44 10.11 8.16
CA THR A 390 11.52 9.19 7.50
C THR A 390 12.26 8.00 6.90
N GLY A 391 13.44 8.22 6.31
CA GLY A 391 14.28 7.15 5.78
C GLY A 391 14.64 6.10 6.82
N MET A 392 14.97 6.50 8.06
CA MET A 392 15.22 5.57 9.16
C MET A 392 13.97 4.75 9.52
N LEU A 393 12.81 5.40 9.61
CA LEU A 393 11.52 4.75 9.90
C LEU A 393 11.17 3.71 8.83
N CYS A 394 11.36 4.07 7.57
CA CYS A 394 10.94 3.27 6.43
C CYS A 394 11.87 2.09 6.13
N VAL A 395 13.14 2.14 6.54
CA VAL A 395 14.01 0.95 6.51
C VAL A 395 13.51 -0.11 7.48
N GLU A 396 13.13 0.27 8.72
CA GLU A 396 12.53 -0.67 9.67
C GLU A 396 11.16 -1.17 9.18
N LEU A 397 10.34 -0.31 8.58
CA LEU A 397 9.07 -0.70 7.93
C LEU A 397 9.29 -1.72 6.81
N ALA A 398 10.25 -1.48 5.92
CA ALA A 398 10.59 -2.40 4.84
C ALA A 398 11.01 -3.77 5.38
N ARG A 399 11.82 -3.81 6.46
CA ARG A 399 12.23 -5.05 7.13
C ARG A 399 11.05 -5.78 7.80
N MET A 400 10.08 -5.06 8.35
CA MET A 400 8.84 -5.63 8.90
C MET A 400 7.95 -6.24 7.79
N ILE A 401 8.03 -5.72 6.57
CA ILE A 401 7.32 -6.24 5.40
C ILE A 401 8.07 -7.43 4.80
N TYR A 402 9.38 -7.33 4.59
CA TYR A 402 10.18 -8.34 3.92
C TYR A 402 11.62 -8.38 4.51
N PRO A 403 11.87 -9.21 5.53
CA PRO A 403 13.10 -9.17 6.33
C PRO A 403 14.36 -9.60 5.56
N ASP A 404 14.23 -10.37 4.48
CA ASP A 404 15.36 -10.84 3.67
C ASP A 404 16.11 -9.69 2.96
N LEU A 405 15.53 -8.49 2.90
CA LEU A 405 16.21 -7.28 2.44
C LEU A 405 17.17 -6.67 3.47
N THR A 406 17.20 -7.15 4.72
CA THR A 406 17.93 -6.50 5.82
C THR A 406 19.40 -6.22 5.46
N ASP A 407 20.10 -7.18 4.88
CA ASP A 407 21.54 -7.06 4.58
C ASP A 407 21.82 -5.97 3.52
N GLU A 408 20.87 -5.71 2.61
CA GLU A 408 20.99 -4.67 1.57
C GLU A 408 20.63 -3.26 2.07
N LEU A 409 20.08 -3.13 3.29
CA LEU A 409 19.54 -1.87 3.80
C LEU A 409 20.36 -1.27 4.94
N ARG A 410 21.40 -1.94 5.43
CA ARG A 410 22.13 -1.57 6.65
C ARG A 410 22.78 -0.18 6.59
N HIS A 411 23.19 0.29 5.42
CA HIS A 411 23.77 1.64 5.22
C HIS A 411 22.73 2.74 4.95
N VAL A 412 21.52 2.38 4.53
CA VAL A 412 20.50 3.34 4.07
C VAL A 412 20.05 4.32 5.17
N PRO A 413 19.84 3.92 6.45
CA PRO A 413 19.52 4.86 7.52
C PRO A 413 20.58 5.95 7.73
N ALA A 414 21.86 5.64 7.47
CA ALA A 414 22.93 6.62 7.57
C ALA A 414 22.88 7.64 6.43
N VAL A 415 22.59 7.20 5.19
CA VAL A 415 22.36 8.09 4.04
C VAL A 415 21.16 9.02 4.31
N ALA A 416 20.06 8.46 4.82
CA ALA A 416 18.85 9.18 5.22
C ALA A 416 19.18 10.28 6.25
N GLY A 417 19.80 9.88 7.36
CA GLY A 417 20.18 10.81 8.43
C GLY A 417 21.15 11.90 7.99
N LEU A 418 22.09 11.60 7.11
CA LEU A 418 23.02 12.61 6.58
C LEU A 418 22.34 13.57 5.59
N SER A 419 21.47 13.05 4.72
CA SER A 419 20.70 13.86 3.76
C SER A 419 19.85 14.90 4.50
N ASP A 420 19.28 14.49 5.63
CA ASP A 420 18.40 15.34 6.44
C ASP A 420 19.10 15.99 7.64
N ARG A 421 20.43 15.89 7.70
CA ARG A 421 21.28 16.53 8.73
C ARG A 421 20.81 16.21 10.15
N SER A 422 20.41 14.97 10.39
CA SER A 422 20.01 14.50 11.71
C SER A 422 21.15 14.70 12.72
N LYS A 423 20.80 15.33 13.85
CA LYS A 423 21.70 15.54 14.99
C LYS A 423 21.45 14.52 16.12
N ALA A 424 20.93 13.34 15.80
CA ALA A 424 20.75 12.28 16.81
C ALA A 424 22.11 11.71 17.26
N ASP A 425 22.30 11.51 18.55
CA ASP A 425 23.47 10.78 19.08
C ASP A 425 23.53 9.34 18.52
N ALA A 426 22.37 8.77 18.17
CA ALA A 426 22.24 7.45 17.55
C ALA A 426 22.79 7.37 16.11
N MET A 427 23.12 8.52 15.48
CA MET A 427 23.75 8.54 14.15
C MET A 427 25.09 7.81 14.13
N ASP A 428 25.86 7.87 15.22
CA ASP A 428 27.15 7.18 15.32
C ASP A 428 27.00 5.67 15.09
N ASP A 429 25.94 5.07 15.63
CA ASP A 429 25.67 3.62 15.47
C ASP A 429 25.25 3.29 14.02
N TYR A 430 24.47 4.16 13.36
CA TYR A 430 24.14 3.98 11.94
C TYR A 430 25.35 4.17 11.02
N LEU A 431 26.24 5.11 11.33
CA LEU A 431 27.48 5.30 10.59
C LEU A 431 28.43 4.11 10.77
N GLU A 432 28.53 3.55 11.97
CA GLU A 432 29.29 2.31 12.21
C GLU A 432 28.69 1.15 11.39
N LEU A 433 27.36 1.02 11.39
CA LEU A 433 26.64 0.02 10.61
C LEU A 433 26.90 0.14 9.11
N ALA A 434 26.88 1.36 8.57
CA ALA A 434 27.19 1.64 7.17
C ALA A 434 28.65 1.33 6.82
N ALA A 435 29.58 1.65 7.74
CA ALA A 435 31.00 1.37 7.56
C ALA A 435 31.31 -0.13 7.52
N GLU A 436 30.55 -0.97 8.25
CA GLU A 436 30.64 -2.44 8.14
C GLU A 436 30.30 -2.94 6.73
N GLU A 437 29.38 -2.26 6.03
CA GLU A 437 28.99 -2.54 4.64
C GLU A 437 29.91 -1.86 3.60
N GLY A 438 30.97 -1.16 4.05
CA GLY A 438 31.92 -0.49 3.17
C GLY A 438 31.53 0.92 2.74
N PHE A 439 30.56 1.53 3.42
CA PHE A 439 30.17 2.93 3.24
C PHE A 439 30.76 3.81 4.35
N ASP A 440 31.91 4.44 4.08
CA ASP A 440 32.40 5.50 4.96
C ASP A 440 31.59 6.80 4.79
N GLU A 441 31.78 7.73 5.71
CA GLU A 441 31.00 8.98 5.75
C GLU A 441 31.13 9.81 4.46
N GLU A 442 32.33 9.87 3.85
CA GLU A 442 32.56 10.56 2.57
C GLU A 442 31.72 9.93 1.46
N ARG A 443 31.71 8.60 1.37
CA ARG A 443 30.88 7.88 0.41
C ARG A 443 29.38 8.06 0.67
N LEU A 444 28.94 8.08 1.92
CA LEU A 444 27.53 8.33 2.25
C LEU A 444 27.09 9.75 1.83
N GLN A 445 27.96 10.74 2.04
CA GLN A 445 27.73 12.11 1.57
C GLN A 445 27.70 12.18 0.03
N ASP A 446 28.59 11.47 -0.66
CA ASP A 446 28.55 11.36 -2.12
C ASP A 446 27.23 10.74 -2.61
N VAL A 447 26.72 9.71 -1.94
CA VAL A 447 25.41 9.11 -2.27
C VAL A 447 24.30 10.14 -2.10
N SER A 448 24.26 10.86 -0.98
CA SER A 448 23.28 11.92 -0.72
C SER A 448 23.30 13.01 -1.80
N GLU A 449 24.49 13.49 -2.17
CA GLU A 449 24.66 14.48 -3.24
C GLU A 449 24.24 13.96 -4.62
N ALA A 450 24.57 12.70 -4.92
CA ALA A 450 24.16 12.06 -6.16
C ALA A 450 22.63 11.90 -6.25
N LEU A 451 21.97 11.58 -5.14
CA LEU A 451 20.52 11.47 -5.03
C LEU A 451 19.84 12.80 -5.30
N ASP A 452 20.22 13.87 -4.59
CA ASP A 452 19.68 15.22 -4.80
C ASP A 452 19.82 15.69 -6.25
N TYR A 453 21.01 15.47 -6.82
CA TYR A 453 21.29 15.84 -8.20
C TYR A 453 20.45 15.03 -9.19
N ALA A 454 20.31 13.72 -8.98
CA ALA A 454 19.46 12.86 -9.80
C ALA A 454 17.99 13.28 -9.71
N ALA A 455 17.46 13.51 -8.50
CA ALA A 455 16.09 13.92 -8.26
C ALA A 455 15.75 15.24 -8.98
N PHE A 456 16.65 16.22 -8.92
CA PHE A 456 16.49 17.49 -9.62
C PHE A 456 16.26 17.31 -11.14
N TRP A 457 17.01 16.41 -11.77
CA TRP A 457 16.93 16.15 -13.21
C TRP A 457 15.80 15.20 -13.61
N LEU A 458 15.45 14.24 -12.76
CA LEU A 458 14.33 13.31 -12.95
C LEU A 458 12.97 14.02 -12.86
N ARG A 459 12.87 15.09 -12.06
CA ARG A 459 11.65 15.87 -11.84
C ARG A 459 10.51 15.01 -11.29
N TYR A 460 9.53 14.66 -12.14
CA TYR A 460 8.36 13.87 -11.75
C TYR A 460 8.54 12.37 -12.03
N ASN A 461 9.69 11.97 -12.59
CA ASN A 461 10.00 10.56 -12.83
C ASN A 461 10.62 9.97 -11.56
N SER A 462 10.15 8.79 -11.13
CA SER A 462 10.68 8.10 -9.96
C SER A 462 12.13 7.66 -10.13
N GLY A 463 12.55 7.33 -11.36
CA GLY A 463 13.92 6.90 -11.65
C GLY A 463 14.28 5.56 -11.02
N ASP A 464 13.33 4.63 -10.87
CA ASP A 464 13.44 3.38 -10.09
C ASP A 464 14.82 2.71 -10.17
N GLN A 465 15.26 2.32 -11.37
CA GLN A 465 16.55 1.65 -11.54
C GLN A 465 17.75 2.55 -11.22
N LEU A 466 17.66 3.85 -11.51
CA LEU A 466 18.75 4.79 -11.25
C LEU A 466 18.92 4.99 -9.74
N ILE A 467 17.83 5.23 -9.01
CA ILE A 467 17.88 5.50 -7.57
C ILE A 467 18.26 4.23 -6.80
N GLN A 468 17.77 3.05 -7.21
CA GLN A 468 18.20 1.76 -6.65
C GLN A 468 19.71 1.54 -6.81
N GLU A 469 20.28 1.83 -7.99
CA GLU A 469 21.71 1.74 -8.23
C GLU A 469 22.49 2.74 -7.35
N LEU A 470 22.01 3.98 -7.18
CA LEU A 470 22.64 4.98 -6.32
C LEU A 470 22.61 4.59 -4.83
N LEU A 471 21.52 4.00 -4.37
CA LEU A 471 21.38 3.50 -2.99
C LEU A 471 22.04 2.15 -2.76
N ARG A 472 22.54 1.47 -3.80
CA ARG A 472 23.09 0.10 -3.71
C ARG A 472 22.08 -0.90 -3.12
N ILE A 473 20.85 -0.88 -3.63
CA ILE A 473 19.80 -1.86 -3.26
C ILE A 473 19.41 -2.62 -4.53
N ASP A 474 19.30 -3.95 -4.46
CA ASP A 474 19.05 -4.84 -5.60
C ASP A 474 20.05 -4.62 -6.76
N ALA A 475 21.28 -4.24 -6.42
CA ALA A 475 22.31 -3.84 -7.37
C ALA A 475 23.33 -4.97 -7.58
N ASP A 476 23.64 -5.30 -8.83
CA ASP A 476 24.54 -6.42 -9.17
C ASP A 476 26.01 -6.00 -9.40
N ASP A 477 26.29 -4.70 -9.48
CA ASP A 477 27.57 -4.17 -10.01
C ASP A 477 28.16 -3.07 -9.12
N ASP A 478 29.01 -3.44 -8.15
CA ASP A 478 29.63 -2.50 -7.20
C ASP A 478 30.46 -1.40 -7.91
N GLU A 479 31.17 -1.78 -8.99
CA GLU A 479 32.01 -0.85 -9.76
C GLU A 479 31.16 0.22 -10.43
N ARG A 480 30.01 -0.17 -11.01
CA ARG A 480 29.08 0.79 -11.61
C ARG A 480 28.50 1.75 -10.58
N HIS A 481 28.06 1.25 -9.44
CA HIS A 481 27.54 2.08 -8.37
C HIS A 481 28.58 3.13 -7.94
N GLU A 482 29.83 2.72 -7.69
CA GLU A 482 30.92 3.63 -7.30
C GLU A 482 31.20 4.69 -8.37
N GLU A 483 31.31 4.29 -9.64
CA GLU A 483 31.55 5.22 -10.75
C GLU A 483 30.41 6.22 -10.92
N LEU A 484 29.16 5.77 -10.78
CA LEU A 484 27.98 6.58 -10.98
C LEU A 484 27.77 7.59 -9.84
N VAL A 485 27.91 7.14 -8.58
CA VAL A 485 27.83 8.00 -7.40
C VAL A 485 28.89 9.09 -7.47
N ALA A 486 30.16 8.72 -7.71
CA ALA A 486 31.25 9.68 -7.82
C ALA A 486 31.01 10.69 -8.95
N PHE A 487 30.52 10.23 -10.12
CA PHE A 487 30.23 11.12 -11.25
C PHE A 487 29.10 12.12 -10.94
N LEU A 488 27.99 11.69 -10.33
CA LEU A 488 26.87 12.58 -10.02
C LEU A 488 27.19 13.52 -8.86
N ALA A 489 27.91 13.05 -7.84
CA ALA A 489 28.36 13.88 -6.72
C ALA A 489 29.36 14.96 -7.18
N GLU A 490 30.33 14.62 -8.03
CA GLU A 490 31.26 15.60 -8.62
C GLU A 490 30.49 16.64 -9.44
N ARG A 491 29.51 16.22 -10.24
CA ARG A 491 28.65 17.14 -11.00
C ARG A 491 27.80 18.05 -10.11
N SER A 492 27.25 17.50 -9.03
CA SER A 492 26.51 18.28 -8.03
C SER A 492 27.37 19.43 -7.51
N ARG A 493 28.59 19.10 -7.04
CA ARG A 493 29.53 20.07 -6.47
C ARG A 493 30.00 21.11 -7.49
N GLU A 494 30.36 20.70 -8.70
CA GLU A 494 30.75 21.63 -9.78
C GLU A 494 29.65 22.65 -10.08
N GLU A 495 28.39 22.22 -10.20
CA GLU A 495 27.27 23.11 -10.51
C GLU A 495 26.85 23.97 -9.31
N VAL A 496 26.98 23.47 -8.08
CA VAL A 496 26.83 24.28 -6.85
C VAL A 496 27.87 25.39 -6.82
N ASP A 497 29.15 25.08 -7.01
CA ASP A 497 30.23 26.06 -7.00
C ASP A 497 30.02 27.15 -8.06
N ASP A 498 29.66 26.77 -9.30
CA ASP A 498 29.35 27.71 -10.38
C ASP A 498 28.17 28.63 -10.01
N GLN A 499 27.12 28.09 -9.39
CA GLN A 499 25.97 28.86 -8.94
C GLN A 499 26.34 29.82 -7.80
N LEU A 500 27.13 29.37 -6.83
CA LEU A 500 27.59 30.21 -5.72
C LEU A 500 28.54 31.32 -6.19
N GLU A 501 29.42 31.06 -7.17
CA GLU A 501 30.28 32.10 -7.75
C GLU A 501 29.44 33.26 -8.32
N ALA A 502 28.32 32.94 -8.97
CA ALA A 502 27.38 33.93 -9.46
C ALA A 502 26.61 34.64 -8.33
N ALA A 503 26.13 33.89 -7.34
CA ALA A 503 25.24 34.37 -6.29
C ALA A 503 25.93 35.20 -5.21
N MET A 504 27.12 34.77 -4.76
CA MET A 504 27.83 35.35 -3.60
C MET A 504 28.18 36.84 -3.78
N ALA A 505 28.40 37.30 -5.02
CA ALA A 505 28.68 38.72 -5.30
C ALA A 505 27.47 39.65 -5.06
N HIS A 506 26.28 39.09 -4.89
CA HIS A 506 25.02 39.79 -4.69
C HIS A 506 24.41 39.56 -3.31
N LEU A 507 25.11 38.85 -2.43
CA LEU A 507 24.68 38.60 -1.06
C LEU A 507 24.70 39.90 -0.25
N GLU A 508 23.56 40.27 0.31
CA GLU A 508 23.44 41.38 1.25
C GLU A 508 23.71 40.86 2.67
N HIS A 509 24.48 41.62 3.45
CA HIS A 509 24.85 41.27 4.83
C HIS A 509 24.53 42.43 5.77
N GLU A 510 23.92 42.10 6.91
CA GLU A 510 23.76 43.00 8.06
C GLU A 510 23.89 42.24 9.38
N ASP A 511 24.31 42.95 10.42
CA ASP A 511 24.34 42.43 11.79
C ASP A 511 23.02 42.80 12.49
N LEU A 512 22.35 41.81 13.07
CA LEU A 512 21.08 41.99 13.77
C LEU A 512 21.27 42.45 15.22
N ASP A 513 20.21 43.01 15.80
CA ASP A 513 20.22 43.53 17.18
C ASP A 513 20.46 42.42 18.24
N ASN A 514 20.09 41.17 17.94
CA ASN A 514 20.39 40.00 18.77
C ASN A 514 21.83 39.47 18.61
N GLY A 515 22.64 40.05 17.70
CA GLY A 515 24.03 39.67 17.46
C GLY A 515 24.23 38.61 16.38
N ALA A 516 23.18 38.12 15.72
CA ALA A 516 23.29 37.20 14.59
C ALA A 516 23.66 37.93 13.28
N HIS A 517 24.38 37.24 12.39
CA HIS A 517 24.60 37.70 11.03
C HIS A 517 23.42 37.34 10.13
N LEU A 518 22.81 38.33 9.48
CA LEU A 518 21.77 38.11 8.49
C LEU A 518 22.32 38.27 7.07
N TYR A 519 22.18 37.21 6.28
CA TYR A 519 22.47 37.20 4.85
C TYR A 519 21.19 37.12 4.04
N ARG A 520 21.07 37.94 3.00
CA ARG A 520 19.88 37.98 2.13
C ARG A 520 20.27 37.96 0.66
N ILE A 521 19.50 37.23 -0.14
CA ILE A 521 19.72 37.15 -1.59
C ILE A 521 18.41 37.00 -2.37
N ASP A 522 18.24 37.80 -3.43
CA ASP A 522 17.18 37.61 -4.43
C ASP A 522 17.58 36.47 -5.39
N VAL A 523 17.20 35.25 -5.06
CA VAL A 523 17.54 34.03 -5.82
C VAL A 523 16.85 33.96 -7.19
N GLU A 524 15.84 34.80 -7.44
CA GLU A 524 15.20 34.92 -8.76
C GLU A 524 16.03 35.79 -9.71
N ASN A 525 16.70 36.82 -9.20
CA ASN A 525 17.48 37.77 -10.00
C ASN A 525 18.99 37.47 -10.02
N TYR A 526 19.52 36.84 -8.97
CA TYR A 526 20.97 36.65 -8.77
C TYR A 526 21.41 35.19 -8.72
N ALA A 527 20.54 34.26 -9.15
CA ALA A 527 20.89 32.85 -9.33
C ALA A 527 20.41 32.34 -10.69
N HIS A 528 21.06 31.32 -11.25
CA HIS A 528 20.59 30.71 -12.49
C HIS A 528 19.29 29.94 -12.25
N ARG A 529 18.28 30.22 -13.06
CA ARG A 529 16.96 29.60 -12.98
C ARG A 529 16.91 28.35 -13.84
N PHE A 530 16.16 27.34 -13.36
CA PHE A 530 15.96 26.06 -14.05
C PHE A 530 17.25 25.23 -14.25
N THR A 531 18.29 25.56 -13.51
CA THR A 531 19.56 24.82 -13.39
C THR A 531 19.70 24.32 -11.95
N TYR A 532 20.57 23.35 -11.74
CA TYR A 532 20.95 22.93 -10.40
C TYR A 532 21.99 23.92 -9.82
N PRO A 533 22.01 24.13 -8.49
CA PRO A 533 20.99 23.75 -7.52
C PRO A 533 19.73 24.62 -7.59
N ALA A 534 18.61 24.09 -7.10
CA ALA A 534 17.36 24.83 -6.94
C ALA A 534 17.52 25.98 -5.92
N PRO A 535 16.59 26.96 -5.85
CA PRO A 535 16.67 28.09 -4.92
C PRO A 535 16.85 27.69 -3.44
N GLY A 536 16.18 26.62 -3.00
CA GLY A 536 16.30 26.10 -1.64
C GLY A 536 17.70 25.60 -1.32
N LYS A 537 18.26 24.73 -2.18
CA LYS A 537 19.63 24.23 -2.04
C LYS A 537 20.66 25.36 -2.22
N THR A 538 20.49 26.26 -3.18
CA THR A 538 21.33 27.48 -3.31
C THR A 538 21.39 28.27 -1.99
N THR A 539 20.24 28.46 -1.33
CA THR A 539 20.17 29.17 -0.05
C THR A 539 20.85 28.40 1.07
N GLY A 540 20.71 27.07 1.10
CA GLY A 540 21.41 26.18 2.03
C GLY A 540 22.92 26.24 1.88
N GLU A 541 23.44 26.11 0.65
CA GLU A 541 24.87 26.16 0.36
C GLU A 541 25.49 27.53 0.69
N ILE A 542 24.76 28.62 0.46
CA ILE A 542 25.18 29.96 0.92
C ILE A 542 25.26 29.98 2.44
N HIS A 543 24.27 29.42 3.13
CA HIS A 543 24.20 29.38 4.58
C HIS A 543 25.38 28.61 5.18
N ASP A 544 25.63 27.39 4.71
CA ASP A 544 26.71 26.54 5.20
C ASP A 544 28.08 27.22 5.05
N ARG A 545 28.35 27.82 3.88
CA ARG A 545 29.56 28.60 3.64
C ARG A 545 29.71 29.78 4.60
N LYS A 546 28.60 30.41 5.02
CA LYS A 546 28.62 31.57 5.92
C LYS A 546 28.78 31.18 7.38
N ILE A 547 28.26 30.04 7.80
CA ILE A 547 28.57 29.46 9.11
C ILE A 547 30.07 29.23 9.22
N GLU A 548 30.68 28.58 8.21
CA GLU A 548 32.13 28.32 8.19
C GLU A 548 32.98 29.60 8.19
N ASP A 549 32.56 30.63 7.43
CA ASP A 549 33.28 31.91 7.33
C ASP A 549 33.26 32.73 8.63
N THR A 550 32.16 32.65 9.39
CA THR A 550 31.90 33.51 10.56
C THR A 550 32.19 32.81 11.89
N GLY A 551 31.72 31.58 12.08
CA GLY A 551 31.75 30.87 13.36
C GLY A 551 30.79 31.45 14.42
N ASP A 552 29.92 32.38 14.04
CA ASP A 552 28.93 33.07 14.88
C ASP A 552 27.50 32.69 14.42
N PRO A 553 26.43 32.98 15.18
CA PRO A 553 25.06 32.68 14.75
C PRO A 553 24.71 33.33 13.40
N VAL A 554 24.16 32.55 12.48
CA VAL A 554 23.86 32.97 11.10
C VAL A 554 22.39 32.76 10.78
N ILE A 555 21.79 33.70 10.06
CA ILE A 555 20.51 33.55 9.38
C ILE A 555 20.72 33.85 7.90
N THR A 556 20.21 32.99 7.02
CA THR A 556 20.24 33.20 5.56
C THR A 556 18.83 33.16 5.00
N VAL A 557 18.46 34.20 4.24
CA VAL A 557 17.16 34.34 3.58
C VAL A 557 17.35 34.45 2.07
N GLY A 558 17.00 33.39 1.36
CA GLY A 558 16.92 33.38 -0.10
C GLY A 558 15.49 33.66 -0.54
N TYR A 559 15.22 34.78 -1.20
CA TYR A 559 13.86 35.17 -1.57
C TYR A 559 13.66 35.31 -3.07
N GLY A 560 12.48 34.88 -3.53
CA GLY A 560 12.03 35.00 -4.90
C GLY A 560 11.00 36.13 -5.09
N PRO A 561 10.16 36.04 -6.12
CA PRO A 561 9.10 37.02 -6.32
C PRO A 561 7.95 36.85 -5.31
N ASP A 562 7.63 35.64 -4.90
CA ASP A 562 6.45 35.25 -4.12
C ASP A 562 6.76 34.20 -3.03
N PHE A 563 8.04 34.01 -2.71
CA PHE A 563 8.48 33.08 -1.66
C PHE A 563 9.78 33.55 -0.99
N ALA A 564 10.06 33.01 0.18
CA ALA A 564 11.38 33.05 0.83
C ALA A 564 11.72 31.71 1.48
N VAL A 565 12.98 31.31 1.37
CA VAL A 565 13.59 30.16 2.04
C VAL A 565 14.48 30.68 3.16
N LEU A 566 14.33 30.09 4.34
CA LEU A 566 14.94 30.55 5.59
C LEU A 566 15.83 29.43 6.12
N ARG A 567 17.06 29.77 6.47
CA ARG A 567 18.02 28.90 7.15
C ARG A 567 18.61 29.65 8.34
N SER A 568 18.85 28.95 9.43
CA SER A 568 19.35 29.50 10.68
C SER A 568 20.29 28.52 11.36
N ASP A 569 21.37 29.05 11.93
CA ASP A 569 22.31 28.34 12.78
C ASP A 569 22.57 29.18 14.03
N GLY A 570 22.37 28.57 15.21
CA GLY A 570 22.50 29.27 16.48
C GLY A 570 21.39 30.29 16.79
N VAL A 571 20.34 30.41 15.97
CA VAL A 571 19.17 31.28 16.23
C VAL A 571 17.86 30.51 16.12
N ARG A 572 16.98 30.68 17.11
CA ARG A 572 15.66 30.05 17.17
C ARG A 572 14.60 30.91 16.50
N LEU A 573 14.23 30.60 15.26
CA LEU A 573 13.29 31.40 14.48
C LEU A 573 11.81 31.11 14.78
N ASP A 574 11.43 29.87 15.12
CA ASP A 574 10.01 29.52 15.34
C ASP A 574 9.12 29.95 14.14
N ILE A 575 9.38 29.33 12.98
CA ILE A 575 8.76 29.70 11.70
C ILE A 575 7.23 29.66 11.72
N PRO A 576 6.55 28.64 12.30
CA PRO A 576 5.09 28.62 12.37
C PRO A 576 4.51 29.84 13.10
N ARG A 577 5.17 30.26 14.19
CA ARG A 577 4.78 31.49 14.91
C ARG A 577 4.99 32.73 14.05
N MET A 578 6.15 32.85 13.39
CA MET A 578 6.43 33.98 12.49
C MET A 578 5.41 34.07 11.35
N VAL A 579 5.03 32.96 10.73
CA VAL A 579 4.01 32.90 9.66
C VAL A 579 2.67 33.41 10.18
N SER A 580 2.22 32.91 11.33
CA SER A 580 0.95 33.31 11.96
C SER A 580 0.91 34.81 12.26
N GLU A 581 2.00 35.34 12.83
CA GLU A 581 2.11 36.77 13.13
C GLU A 581 2.14 37.63 11.85
N LEU A 582 2.88 37.21 10.83
CA LEU A 582 2.96 37.92 9.54
C LEU A 582 1.61 37.96 8.82
N GLU A 583 0.82 36.88 8.90
CA GLU A 583 -0.52 36.84 8.34
C GLU A 583 -1.47 37.84 9.04
N GLU A 584 -1.40 37.95 10.37
CA GLU A 584 -2.19 38.91 11.15
C GLU A 584 -1.75 40.36 10.89
N GLU A 585 -0.45 40.61 10.83
CA GLU A 585 0.14 41.94 10.71
C GLU A 585 0.04 42.53 9.30
N ILE A 586 0.01 41.69 8.26
CA ILE A 586 0.03 42.12 6.85
C ILE A 586 -1.26 41.66 6.13
N PRO A 587 -2.41 42.34 6.36
CA PRO A 587 -3.64 42.03 5.64
C PRO A 587 -3.47 42.08 4.12
N GLY A 588 -3.82 40.98 3.45
CA GLY A 588 -3.63 40.81 2.00
C GLY A 588 -2.19 40.46 1.58
N GLY A 589 -1.31 40.16 2.55
CA GLY A 589 0.01 39.57 2.35
C GLY A 589 -0.07 38.16 1.78
N GLY A 590 -1.14 37.41 2.12
CA GLY A 590 -1.30 36.02 1.72
C GLY A 590 -0.13 35.17 2.17
N VAL A 591 0.33 35.41 3.41
CA VAL A 591 1.49 34.71 3.98
C VAL A 591 1.03 33.32 4.36
N SER A 592 1.76 32.31 3.90
CA SER A 592 1.53 30.91 4.23
C SER A 592 2.85 30.16 4.18
N GLY A 593 2.88 28.93 4.69
CA GLY A 593 4.06 28.07 4.68
C GLY A 593 4.40 27.59 6.08
N GLY A 594 5.54 26.91 6.20
CA GLY A 594 5.89 26.16 7.40
C GLY A 594 7.39 25.90 7.50
N GLY A 595 7.74 25.12 8.52
CA GLY A 595 9.12 24.78 8.84
C GLY A 595 9.28 24.45 10.32
N HIS A 596 10.54 24.35 10.74
CA HIS A 596 10.95 24.07 12.10
C HIS A 596 11.52 25.33 12.79
N LEU A 597 12.34 25.14 13.82
CA LEU A 597 12.98 26.23 14.55
C LEU A 597 14.14 26.88 13.78
N VAL A 598 14.73 26.17 12.80
CA VAL A 598 15.97 26.57 12.12
C VAL A 598 15.89 26.60 10.60
N VAL A 599 14.87 25.98 10.01
CA VAL A 599 14.63 25.93 8.57
C VAL A 599 13.16 26.17 8.31
N GLY A 600 12.84 26.91 7.25
CA GLY A 600 11.47 26.97 6.75
C GLY A 600 11.36 27.64 5.40
N SER A 601 10.14 27.67 4.88
CA SER A 601 9.82 28.44 3.69
C SER A 601 8.47 29.11 3.83
N ILE A 602 8.36 30.32 3.31
CA ILE A 602 7.12 31.09 3.32
C ILE A 602 6.77 31.50 1.89
N LYS A 603 5.48 31.54 1.59
CA LYS A 603 4.91 32.12 0.37
C LYS A 603 4.19 33.42 0.72
N PHE A 604 4.13 34.33 -0.23
CA PHE A 604 3.42 35.59 -0.09
C PHE A 604 3.03 36.15 -1.44
N VAL A 605 2.06 37.06 -1.45
CA VAL A 605 1.67 37.78 -2.67
C VAL A 605 2.85 38.61 -3.16
N LYS A 606 3.26 38.44 -4.43
CA LYS A 606 4.41 39.13 -5.03
C LYS A 606 4.46 40.65 -4.81
N GLY A 607 3.30 41.31 -4.81
CA GLY A 607 3.19 42.75 -4.58
C GLY A 607 3.44 43.20 -3.13
N LYS A 608 3.50 42.24 -2.20
CA LYS A 608 3.71 42.43 -0.75
C LYS A 608 5.09 41.99 -0.29
N ARG A 609 5.94 41.50 -1.20
CA ARG A 609 7.27 40.97 -0.91
C ARG A 609 8.11 41.84 0.03
N GLU A 610 8.29 43.13 -0.29
CA GLU A 610 9.13 44.03 0.51
C GLU A 610 8.58 44.16 1.95
N GLU A 611 7.27 44.37 2.09
CA GLU A 611 6.59 44.46 3.40
C GLU A 611 6.71 43.18 4.23
N VAL A 612 6.60 42.01 3.59
CA VAL A 612 6.70 40.70 4.28
C VAL A 612 8.14 40.39 4.68
N ILE A 613 9.12 40.61 3.79
CA ILE A 613 10.53 40.34 4.08
C ILE A 613 11.05 41.29 5.16
N ASP A 614 10.69 42.57 5.12
CA ASP A 614 11.12 43.53 6.15
C ASP A 614 10.55 43.14 7.52
N ALA A 615 9.25 42.80 7.61
CA ALA A 615 8.64 42.35 8.86
C ALA A 615 9.22 41.02 9.36
N LEU A 616 9.56 40.10 8.44
CA LEU A 616 10.23 38.84 8.80
C LEU A 616 11.61 39.12 9.41
N VAL A 617 12.39 40.02 8.83
CA VAL A 617 13.71 40.41 9.35
C VAL A 617 13.61 41.06 10.73
N GLU A 618 12.59 41.91 10.97
CA GLU A 618 12.34 42.46 12.31
C GLU A 618 12.10 41.35 13.34
N LYS A 619 11.28 40.35 13.01
CA LYS A 619 11.05 39.19 13.88
C LYS A 619 12.31 38.36 14.11
N MET A 620 13.15 38.19 13.08
CA MET A 620 14.45 37.52 13.18
C MET A 620 15.44 38.26 14.09
N ALA A 621 15.39 39.59 14.10
CA ALA A 621 16.23 40.42 14.97
C ALA A 621 15.83 40.30 16.45
N ASP A 622 14.55 40.02 16.73
CA ASP A 622 14.02 39.77 18.07
C ASP A 622 14.15 38.29 18.51
N ALA A 623 14.58 37.40 17.63
CA ALA A 623 14.71 35.97 17.90
C ALA A 623 15.83 35.65 18.91
N GLU A 624 15.65 34.57 19.66
CA GLU A 624 16.59 34.14 20.70
C GLU A 624 17.80 33.42 20.08
N ILE A 625 19.00 33.81 20.53
CA ILE A 625 20.23 33.05 20.25
C ILE A 625 20.22 31.78 21.09
N ASP A 626 20.37 30.64 20.43
CA ASP A 626 20.33 29.31 21.04
C ASP A 626 21.54 28.50 20.57
N GLU A 627 22.59 28.46 21.40
CA GLU A 627 23.82 27.73 21.11
C GLU A 627 23.59 26.22 20.89
N ALA A 628 22.51 25.65 21.44
CA ALA A 628 22.17 24.24 21.20
C ALA A 628 21.74 23.97 19.75
N LEU A 629 21.34 25.01 19.03
CA LEU A 629 20.98 24.94 17.61
C LEU A 629 22.18 25.16 16.68
N SER A 630 23.32 25.60 17.21
CA SER A 630 24.55 25.82 16.44
C SER A 630 25.11 24.52 15.86
N SER A 631 25.65 24.59 14.65
CA SER A 631 26.49 23.55 14.04
C SER A 631 27.98 23.90 14.10
N ALA A 632 28.31 25.18 14.39
CA ALA A 632 29.67 25.60 14.66
C ALA A 632 30.17 25.02 16.00
N ALA A 633 31.37 24.41 16.00
CA ALA A 633 32.03 23.98 17.22
C ALA A 633 32.27 25.19 18.15
N PRO A 634 32.08 25.08 19.49
CA PRO A 634 32.34 26.18 20.39
C PRO A 634 33.79 26.64 20.22
N ILE A 635 33.96 27.89 19.78
CA ILE A 635 35.28 28.51 19.72
C ILE A 635 35.73 28.66 21.19
N ASP A 636 36.77 27.93 21.57
CA ASP A 636 37.45 28.15 22.86
C ASP A 636 37.94 29.61 22.87
N ASP A 637 37.23 30.48 23.59
CA ASP A 637 37.65 31.83 23.92
C ASP A 637 38.89 31.76 24.85
N ASP A 638 40.09 31.80 24.26
CA ASP A 638 41.38 31.94 24.96
C ASP A 638 41.90 33.40 24.94
#